data_AF-E9BF03-F1
#
_entry.id   AF-E9BF03-F1
#
_cell.length_a   1.000
_cell.length_b   1.000
_cell.length_c   1.000
_cell.angle_alpha   90.00
_cell.angle_beta   90.00
_cell.angle_gamma   90.00
#
_symmetry.space_group_name_H-M   'P 1'
#
loop_
_entity.id
_entity.type
_entity.pdbx_description
1 polymer ?
#
loop_
_entity_poly.entity_id
_entity_poly.type
_entity_poly.pdbx_seq_one_letter_code
_entity_poly.pdbx_strand_id
1 'polypeptide(L)'
;MLRRSVRALEKLVIVESPNKVIKVEGLLSDPKVIPDWSFNNSKLRAISTGAEKAIAMATTGHFMSLKELTWSPQSSSPASRVTAADFPSNGLLVSFSLEWELIPGRRIQDTVSHYIEEKADNLTEIIVATDPDREGELIAVHAQNLIRSMFPQLNVPFTRAYMHSITAEGIRRAMEERHETFDYNLANAAEARHAMDRIFGFLGSSVVRYANPQMRSIGRVQTPALILIKDREDKIKSYLDSHASTFEIQAVCYFTSKQNHRFSQVVKVTPAHKGGAAPVDWSDEATVKQRCEQWALSSATHFSVSPGAKPQETVTPPPKPFTMATLIARANRQLHYSSDMVSLCLQDLFQMGYITYPRTDSTRIDESILPSIYAAVRREHGKRLLQEQDGPPKSGSRRSTAQKEAADANVEDAHEAIRPTNIDTTVEELGAVSAPMKHIYDLVRRNTMAVHMIPMKTERIVVLVACKAANGEEVEFELQGKHVVEPGWSAAFRGSKGTATPVTETDQDMEAVEDGGVVVPSISDDEFKAIMDFAAQRGGGTGVKKGSMQLESAQVAENRPSPPLPFSEGGLIEQLKNNGVGRPSTYPMIVKTLLARNYITVKKGRCETTPVGRMLVDTSRATFPSIVDIGFTSAFEKKLDRIAKPGSAKEWALSPNVSDADYVLSSFISNFLNYVTEATKAHRVAITTRSLALQQEKRVASNTPMSPTDFQANLVKETKRVLTQVPDLVDNMKSYRTFTALQNSLNDYLRRNFPPSAAAVAPASSSGTARSYGSSSSSVKKKESHGAACKVDKKTPRRFRAKPKKPKK
;
A
#
# COMPACT_ATOMS: atom_id res chain seq x y z
N MET A 1 60.43 -16.23 28.41
CA MET A 1 58.99 -16.55 28.25
C MET A 1 58.25 -15.29 27.83
N LEU A 2 58.20 -15.00 26.53
CA LEU A 2 57.36 -13.95 25.98
C LEU A 2 55.93 -14.50 25.87
N ARG A 3 54.99 -13.94 26.63
CA ARG A 3 53.55 -14.14 26.40
C ARG A 3 53.26 -13.58 25.00
N ARG A 4 53.22 -14.44 23.98
CA ARG A 4 52.54 -14.12 22.72
C ARG A 4 51.09 -13.84 23.08
N SER A 5 50.70 -12.57 23.10
CA SER A 5 49.30 -12.17 23.07
C SER A 5 48.67 -12.85 21.86
N VAL A 6 47.82 -13.85 22.09
CA VAL A 6 47.00 -14.47 21.05
C VAL A 6 46.05 -13.36 20.59
N ARG A 7 46.44 -12.64 19.54
CA ARG A 7 45.60 -11.60 18.94
C ARG A 7 44.36 -12.28 18.38
N ALA A 8 43.19 -11.92 18.90
CA ALA A 8 41.91 -12.40 18.38
C ALA A 8 41.78 -11.96 16.93
N LEU A 9 41.32 -12.87 16.07
CA LEU A 9 41.03 -12.54 14.68
C LEU A 9 39.64 -11.92 14.63
N GLU A 10 39.53 -10.79 13.95
CA GLU A 10 38.31 -9.97 13.98
C GLU A 10 37.59 -10.01 12.64
N LYS A 11 36.27 -9.96 12.71
CA LYS A 11 35.38 -9.79 11.55
C LYS A 11 34.59 -8.51 11.69
N LEU A 12 34.52 -7.72 10.62
CA LEU A 12 33.69 -6.53 10.57
C LEU A 12 32.34 -6.89 9.95
N VAL A 13 31.26 -6.68 10.70
CA VAL A 13 29.89 -6.91 10.23
C VAL A 13 29.22 -5.57 9.93
N ILE A 14 28.73 -5.40 8.71
CA ILE A 14 28.08 -4.17 8.25
C ILE A 14 26.57 -4.41 8.14
N VAL A 15 25.79 -3.66 8.90
CA VAL A 15 24.31 -3.67 8.86
C VAL A 15 23.77 -2.31 8.45
N GLU A 16 22.47 -2.19 8.15
CA GLU A 16 21.90 -0.91 7.69
C GLU A 16 21.48 0.03 8.83
N SER A 17 21.26 -0.46 10.05
CA SER A 17 20.73 0.35 11.17
C SER A 17 21.58 0.26 12.45
N PRO A 18 21.78 1.39 13.18
CA PRO A 18 22.43 1.37 14.49
C PRO A 18 21.74 0.48 15.52
N ASN A 19 20.41 0.34 15.47
CA ASN A 19 19.67 -0.55 16.38
C ASN A 19 20.05 -2.02 16.17
N LYS A 20 20.32 -2.42 14.91
CA LYS A 20 20.80 -3.77 14.61
C LYS A 20 22.19 -4.02 15.16
N VAL A 21 23.08 -3.03 15.15
CA VAL A 21 24.48 -3.17 15.61
C VAL A 21 24.52 -3.78 17.01
N ILE A 22 23.78 -3.18 17.96
CA ILE A 22 23.79 -3.61 19.37
C ILE A 22 23.40 -5.09 19.50
N LYS A 23 22.32 -5.49 18.83
CA LYS A 23 21.80 -6.85 18.94
C LYS A 23 22.63 -7.88 18.18
N VAL A 24 23.07 -7.53 16.97
CA VAL A 24 23.90 -8.39 16.12
C VAL A 24 25.27 -8.59 16.77
N GLU A 25 25.93 -7.52 17.22
CA GLU A 25 27.23 -7.62 17.91
C GLU A 25 27.14 -8.45 19.19
N GLY A 26 26.07 -8.26 19.98
CA GLY A 26 25.83 -9.06 21.19
C GLY A 26 25.65 -10.55 20.90
N LEU A 27 24.87 -10.91 19.86
CA LEU A 27 24.65 -12.30 19.48
C LEU A 27 25.88 -12.93 18.81
N LEU A 28 26.61 -12.19 17.98
CA LEU A 28 27.82 -12.68 17.32
C LEU A 28 29.00 -12.85 18.28
N SER A 29 29.00 -12.10 19.39
CA SER A 29 30.01 -12.23 20.44
C SER A 29 29.69 -13.34 21.45
N ASP A 30 28.52 -13.98 21.38
CA ASP A 30 28.12 -15.07 22.27
C ASP A 30 28.63 -16.43 21.74
N PRO A 31 29.56 -17.10 22.44
CA PRO A 31 30.08 -18.41 22.03
C PRO A 31 29.02 -19.51 21.98
N LYS A 32 27.86 -19.33 22.62
CA LYS A 32 26.72 -20.26 22.51
C LYS A 32 26.00 -20.13 21.17
N VAL A 33 26.05 -18.95 20.56
CA VAL A 33 25.42 -18.66 19.27
C VAL A 33 26.40 -18.98 18.14
N ILE A 34 27.65 -18.53 18.25
CA ILE A 34 28.70 -18.80 17.29
C ILE A 34 29.85 -19.57 17.99
N PRO A 35 29.74 -20.90 18.10
CA PRO A 35 30.77 -21.71 18.75
C PRO A 35 32.04 -21.85 17.90
N ASP A 36 31.89 -21.83 16.58
CA ASP A 36 32.98 -21.91 15.60
C ASP A 36 32.61 -21.06 14.38
N TRP A 37 33.37 -20.00 14.13
CA TRP A 37 33.20 -19.09 12.99
C TRP A 37 33.63 -19.68 11.65
N SER A 38 34.44 -20.75 11.68
CA SER A 38 34.78 -21.50 10.49
C SER A 38 33.62 -22.38 10.04
N PHE A 39 32.66 -22.69 10.93
CA PHE A 39 31.54 -23.60 10.67
C PHE A 39 31.99 -24.92 10.02
N ASN A 40 33.13 -25.46 10.47
CA ASN A 40 33.81 -26.64 9.87
C ASN A 40 34.22 -26.51 8.40
N ASN A 41 34.23 -25.30 7.82
CA ASN A 41 34.70 -25.05 6.47
C ASN A 41 36.23 -25.02 6.42
N SER A 42 36.84 -26.00 5.75
CA SER A 42 38.29 -26.18 5.67
C SER A 42 39.02 -25.00 5.02
N LYS A 43 38.38 -24.27 4.10
CA LYS A 43 38.95 -23.05 3.50
C LYS A 43 39.02 -21.90 4.51
N LEU A 44 38.00 -21.75 5.35
CA LEU A 44 37.98 -20.71 6.40
C LEU A 44 38.94 -21.05 7.54
N ARG A 45 39.11 -22.35 7.88
CA ARG A 45 40.13 -22.81 8.84
C ARG A 45 41.57 -22.53 8.40
N ALA A 46 41.83 -22.42 7.09
CA ALA A 46 43.14 -22.04 6.58
C ALA A 46 43.50 -20.57 6.86
N ILE A 47 42.48 -19.74 7.15
CA ILE A 47 42.62 -18.29 7.39
C ILE A 47 42.72 -17.99 8.90
N SER A 48 42.21 -18.88 9.78
CA SER A 48 42.10 -18.64 11.23
C SER A 48 42.07 -19.93 12.07
N THR A 49 42.75 -19.92 13.23
CA THR A 49 42.73 -21.01 14.25
C THR A 49 42.52 -20.51 15.69
N GLY A 50 42.25 -19.22 15.88
CA GLY A 50 42.13 -18.56 17.20
C GLY A 50 40.69 -18.25 17.60
N ALA A 51 40.50 -17.66 18.79
CA ALA A 51 39.19 -17.12 19.19
C ALA A 51 38.82 -15.94 18.28
N GLU A 52 37.72 -16.07 17.54
CA GLU A 52 37.23 -15.08 16.60
C GLU A 52 36.18 -14.17 17.25
N LYS A 53 36.25 -12.87 16.95
CA LYS A 53 35.32 -11.86 17.46
C LYS A 53 34.72 -11.07 16.30
N ALA A 54 33.44 -10.73 16.41
CA ALA A 54 32.80 -9.79 15.50
C ALA A 54 32.72 -8.39 16.13
N ILE A 55 32.97 -7.37 15.32
CA ILE A 55 32.59 -5.98 15.59
C ILE A 55 31.56 -5.57 14.53
N ALA A 56 30.55 -4.80 14.91
CA ALA A 56 29.50 -4.39 13.96
C ALA A 56 29.45 -2.88 13.78
N MET A 57 29.15 -2.45 12.56
CA MET A 57 28.90 -1.05 12.20
C MET A 57 27.62 -0.90 11.39
N ALA A 58 27.06 0.31 11.37
CA ALA A 58 25.86 0.62 10.60
C ALA A 58 26.15 1.58 9.44
N THR A 59 25.54 1.36 8.28
CA THR A 59 25.54 2.32 7.18
C THR A 59 24.58 3.49 7.41
N THR A 60 23.59 3.32 8.30
CA THR A 60 22.50 4.28 8.57
C THR A 60 21.60 4.50 7.35
N GLY A 61 21.10 3.38 6.81
CA GLY A 61 20.31 3.30 5.59
C GLY A 61 21.16 3.41 4.32
N HIS A 62 20.51 3.76 3.21
CA HIS A 62 21.19 4.06 1.96
C HIS A 62 21.94 5.40 2.10
N PHE A 63 23.24 5.39 1.81
CA PHE A 63 24.14 6.53 2.03
C PHE A 63 24.66 7.16 0.73
N MET A 64 24.26 6.61 -0.42
CA MET A 64 24.56 7.14 -1.75
C MET A 64 23.30 7.78 -2.36
N SER A 65 23.47 8.74 -3.26
CA SER A 65 22.40 9.31 -4.10
C SER A 65 22.84 9.30 -5.55
N LEU A 66 21.91 8.93 -6.45
CA LEU A 66 22.16 8.92 -7.89
C LEU A 66 22.34 10.37 -8.35
N LYS A 67 23.53 10.71 -8.82
CA LYS A 67 23.95 12.05 -9.21
C LYS A 67 23.68 12.33 -10.68
N GLU A 68 24.09 11.42 -11.56
CA GLU A 68 23.97 11.57 -13.02
C GLU A 68 23.75 10.22 -13.68
N LEU A 69 23.08 10.22 -14.84
CA LEU A 69 23.02 9.07 -15.73
C LEU A 69 23.67 9.44 -17.05
N THR A 70 24.51 8.55 -17.56
CA THR A 70 25.12 8.66 -18.88
C THR A 70 24.78 7.43 -19.71
N TRP A 71 24.69 7.58 -21.02
CA TRP A 71 24.44 6.44 -21.90
C TRP A 71 25.17 6.54 -23.23
N SER A 72 25.47 5.36 -23.80
CA SER A 72 26.15 5.21 -25.08
C SER A 72 25.35 4.30 -26.02
N PRO A 73 25.09 4.72 -27.28
CA PRO A 73 24.49 3.83 -28.27
C PRO A 73 25.34 2.61 -28.51
N GLN A 74 24.67 1.49 -28.73
CA GLN A 74 25.32 0.31 -29.27
C GLN A 74 25.37 0.41 -30.81
N SER A 75 26.51 0.08 -31.40
CA SER A 75 26.78 0.18 -32.85
C SER A 75 26.00 -0.83 -33.70
N SER A 76 25.48 -1.89 -33.08
CA SER A 76 24.63 -2.89 -33.73
C SER A 76 23.17 -2.44 -33.65
N SER A 77 22.52 -2.26 -34.80
CA SER A 77 21.07 -2.03 -34.88
C SER A 77 20.29 -3.11 -34.11
N PRO A 78 19.68 -2.81 -32.95
CA PRO A 78 19.12 -3.85 -32.07
C PRO A 78 17.59 -3.99 -32.19
N ALA A 79 16.90 -3.00 -32.75
CA ALA A 79 15.43 -2.95 -32.73
C ALA A 79 14.75 -4.00 -33.62
N SER A 80 15.44 -4.60 -34.59
CA SER A 80 14.80 -5.55 -35.52
C SER A 80 14.77 -7.01 -35.03
N ARG A 81 15.52 -7.36 -33.98
CA ARG A 81 15.60 -8.75 -33.44
C ARG A 81 15.11 -8.88 -32.01
N VAL A 82 15.11 -7.79 -31.23
CA VAL A 82 14.52 -7.75 -29.90
C VAL A 82 13.06 -7.30 -30.06
N THR A 83 12.12 -7.97 -29.39
CA THR A 83 10.67 -7.87 -29.64
C THR A 83 10.21 -6.44 -29.89
N ALA A 84 9.75 -6.16 -31.11
CA ALA A 84 9.25 -4.85 -31.56
C ALA A 84 8.11 -4.27 -30.70
N ALA A 85 7.59 -5.03 -29.73
CA ALA A 85 6.53 -4.62 -28.82
C ALA A 85 6.99 -3.67 -27.69
N ASP A 86 8.28 -3.69 -27.32
CA ASP A 86 8.77 -2.99 -26.12
C ASP A 86 9.36 -1.59 -26.40
N PHE A 87 9.59 -1.25 -27.66
CA PHE A 87 10.21 0.01 -28.09
C PHE A 87 9.34 0.72 -29.12
N PRO A 88 9.35 2.06 -29.15
CA PRO A 88 8.87 2.80 -30.30
C PRO A 88 9.76 2.51 -31.52
N SER A 89 9.27 2.78 -32.73
CA SER A 89 9.93 2.42 -34.00
C SER A 89 11.34 3.00 -34.18
N ASN A 90 11.63 4.16 -33.57
CA ASN A 90 12.92 4.82 -33.55
C ASN A 90 13.67 4.69 -32.21
N GLY A 91 13.18 3.83 -31.30
CA GLY A 91 13.81 3.55 -30.01
C GLY A 91 15.24 3.03 -30.16
N LEU A 92 16.08 3.36 -29.19
CA LEU A 92 17.50 3.02 -29.21
C LEU A 92 17.85 2.18 -27.99
N LEU A 93 18.55 1.06 -28.22
CA LEU A 93 19.19 0.31 -27.14
C LEU A 93 20.53 0.98 -26.82
N VAL A 94 20.69 1.38 -25.57
CA VAL A 94 21.91 2.04 -25.07
C VAL A 94 22.42 1.30 -23.85
N SER A 95 23.73 1.41 -23.59
CA SER A 95 24.30 1.00 -22.31
C SER A 95 24.37 2.21 -21.40
N PHE A 96 23.88 2.06 -20.16
CA PHE A 96 23.84 3.08 -19.13
C PHE A 96 25.03 2.96 -18.18
N SER A 97 25.48 4.11 -17.69
CA SER A 97 26.39 4.23 -16.56
C SER A 97 25.84 5.24 -15.57
N LEU A 98 25.70 4.82 -14.32
CA LEU A 98 25.10 5.58 -13.23
C LEU A 98 26.20 6.11 -12.31
N GLU A 99 26.27 7.43 -12.17
CA GLU A 99 27.20 8.08 -11.24
C GLU A 99 26.50 8.27 -9.89
N TRP A 100 27.04 7.67 -8.84
CA TRP A 100 26.55 7.80 -7.47
C TRP A 100 27.48 8.66 -6.64
N GLU A 101 26.91 9.50 -5.76
CA GLU A 101 27.68 10.31 -4.81
C GLU A 101 27.20 10.09 -3.37
N LEU A 102 28.04 10.41 -2.41
CA LEU A 102 27.67 10.35 -1.00
C LEU A 102 26.60 11.40 -0.69
N ILE A 103 25.56 10.99 0.03
CA ILE A 103 24.51 11.91 0.48
C ILE A 103 25.15 12.96 1.41
N PRO A 104 24.97 14.27 1.13
CA PRO A 104 25.51 15.33 1.98
C PRO A 104 25.12 15.17 3.45
N GLY A 105 26.09 15.30 4.36
CA GLY A 105 25.89 15.15 5.80
C GLY A 105 25.95 13.72 6.33
N ARG A 106 26.06 12.69 5.49
CA ARG A 106 26.37 11.33 5.93
C ARG A 106 27.86 11.17 6.22
N ARG A 107 28.20 10.67 7.41
CA ARG A 107 29.58 10.43 7.88
C ARG A 107 30.01 8.97 7.71
N ILE A 108 29.58 8.33 6.63
CA ILE A 108 29.86 6.89 6.42
C ILE A 108 31.35 6.64 6.21
N GLN A 109 32.06 7.54 5.52
CA GLN A 109 33.52 7.46 5.34
C GLN A 109 34.24 7.48 6.69
N ASP A 110 33.95 8.49 7.52
CA ASP A 110 34.51 8.57 8.88
C ASP A 110 34.21 7.32 9.70
N THR A 111 33.00 6.77 9.56
CA THR A 111 32.60 5.55 10.27
C THR A 111 33.42 4.36 9.79
N VAL A 112 33.52 4.15 8.48
CA VAL A 112 34.32 3.06 7.91
C VAL A 112 35.78 3.17 8.34
N SER A 113 36.39 4.35 8.24
CA SER A 113 37.77 4.58 8.69
C SER A 113 37.95 4.27 10.17
N HIS A 114 37.09 4.78 11.04
CA HIS A 114 37.15 4.48 12.47
C HIS A 114 37.07 2.97 12.75
N TYR A 115 36.21 2.23 12.05
CA TYR A 115 36.09 0.78 12.30
C TYR A 115 37.26 -0.04 11.72
N ILE A 116 37.77 0.32 10.54
CA ILE A 116 38.85 -0.42 9.88
C ILE A 116 40.22 -0.07 10.44
N GLU A 117 40.48 1.20 10.75
CA GLU A 117 41.80 1.69 11.16
C GLU A 117 41.99 1.66 12.69
N GLU A 118 40.93 1.93 13.46
CA GLU A 118 41.05 2.09 14.92
C GLU A 118 40.44 0.94 15.73
N LYS A 119 39.38 0.29 15.23
CA LYS A 119 38.69 -0.79 15.96
C LYS A 119 39.07 -2.20 15.53
N ALA A 120 39.52 -2.39 14.29
CA ALA A 120 39.88 -3.70 13.78
C ALA A 120 41.41 -3.86 13.81
N ASP A 121 41.91 -4.73 14.68
CA ASP A 121 43.36 -4.97 14.80
C ASP A 121 43.85 -6.02 13.79
N ASN A 122 43.12 -7.12 13.64
CA ASN A 122 43.47 -8.25 12.75
C ASN A 122 42.24 -8.68 11.96
N LEU A 123 41.76 -7.78 11.10
CA LEU A 123 40.58 -8.00 10.28
C LEU A 123 40.81 -9.14 9.27
N THR A 124 40.00 -10.19 9.37
CA THR A 124 40.10 -11.40 8.52
C THR A 124 38.98 -11.52 7.50
N GLU A 125 37.86 -10.84 7.72
CA GLU A 125 36.67 -10.91 6.85
C GLU A 125 35.78 -9.68 7.08
N ILE A 126 35.18 -9.16 6.00
CA ILE A 126 34.12 -8.16 6.06
C ILE A 126 32.79 -8.82 5.65
N ILE A 127 31.86 -8.96 6.59
CA ILE A 127 30.56 -9.55 6.36
C ILE A 127 29.54 -8.43 6.18
N VAL A 128 28.89 -8.37 5.02
CA VAL A 128 27.82 -7.40 4.75
C VAL A 128 26.48 -8.08 4.99
N ALA A 129 25.79 -7.64 6.04
CA ALA A 129 24.55 -8.20 6.56
C ALA A 129 23.41 -7.16 6.54
N THR A 130 23.30 -6.44 5.43
CA THR A 130 22.14 -5.56 5.16
C THR A 130 20.88 -6.38 4.92
N ASP A 131 19.73 -5.71 4.98
CA ASP A 131 18.41 -6.30 4.72
C ASP A 131 18.37 -7.20 3.47
N PRO A 132 17.57 -8.27 3.47
CA PRO A 132 17.50 -9.23 2.37
C PRO A 132 16.60 -8.77 1.20
N ASP A 133 16.40 -7.47 1.01
CA ASP A 133 15.63 -6.90 -0.11
C ASP A 133 16.57 -6.26 -1.16
N ARG A 134 15.99 -5.80 -2.28
CA ARG A 134 16.78 -5.18 -3.37
C ARG A 134 17.53 -3.92 -2.96
N GLU A 135 16.94 -3.12 -2.07
CA GLU A 135 17.59 -1.91 -1.55
C GLU A 135 18.74 -2.28 -0.63
N GLY A 136 18.56 -3.28 0.23
CA GLY A 136 19.59 -3.83 1.10
C GLY A 136 20.78 -4.38 0.30
N GLU A 137 20.53 -5.05 -0.82
CA GLU A 137 21.59 -5.52 -1.72
C GLU A 137 22.35 -4.36 -2.39
N LEU A 138 21.64 -3.31 -2.82
CA LEU A 138 22.28 -2.11 -3.36
C LEU A 138 23.15 -1.40 -2.31
N ILE A 139 22.66 -1.28 -1.06
CA ILE A 139 23.48 -0.77 0.06
C ILE A 139 24.72 -1.64 0.24
N ALA A 140 24.57 -2.96 0.11
CA ALA A 140 25.66 -3.91 0.29
C ALA A 140 26.77 -3.69 -0.75
N VAL A 141 26.39 -3.59 -2.02
CA VAL A 141 27.31 -3.31 -3.14
C VAL A 141 27.96 -1.93 -2.99
N HIS A 142 27.20 -0.89 -2.62
CA HIS A 142 27.75 0.44 -2.35
C HIS A 142 28.76 0.43 -1.20
N ALA A 143 28.50 -0.33 -0.12
CA ALA A 143 29.41 -0.43 1.01
C ALA A 143 30.71 -1.12 0.61
N GLN A 144 30.62 -2.23 -0.14
CA GLN A 144 31.79 -2.91 -0.69
C GLN A 144 32.62 -1.98 -1.59
N ASN A 145 31.99 -1.27 -2.52
CA ASN A 145 32.67 -0.37 -3.45
C ASN A 145 33.33 0.81 -2.71
N LEU A 146 32.65 1.39 -1.72
CA LEU A 146 33.20 2.46 -0.89
C LEU A 146 34.45 1.99 -0.14
N ILE A 147 34.40 0.84 0.52
CA ILE A 147 35.52 0.31 1.30
C ILE A 147 36.70 -0.02 0.38
N ARG A 148 36.47 -0.68 -0.75
CA ARG A 148 37.52 -0.97 -1.73
C ARG A 148 38.18 0.30 -2.29
N SER A 149 37.39 1.35 -2.50
CA SER A 149 37.90 2.64 -2.96
C SER A 149 38.72 3.36 -1.88
N MET A 150 38.31 3.29 -0.61
CA MET A 150 39.02 3.94 0.49
C MET A 150 40.28 3.16 0.91
N PHE A 151 40.23 1.83 0.81
CA PHE A 151 41.27 0.92 1.28
C PHE A 151 41.70 -0.06 0.17
N PRO A 152 42.30 0.40 -0.94
CA PRO A 152 42.64 -0.45 -2.08
C PRO A 152 43.68 -1.54 -1.76
N GLN A 153 44.46 -1.36 -0.69
CA GLN A 153 45.46 -2.34 -0.22
C GLN A 153 44.89 -3.35 0.79
N LEU A 154 43.62 -3.21 1.19
CA LEU A 154 42.99 -4.11 2.15
C LEU A 154 42.62 -5.43 1.45
N ASN A 155 43.48 -6.43 1.62
CA ASN A 155 43.29 -7.76 1.04
C ASN A 155 42.45 -8.67 1.97
N VAL A 156 41.21 -8.25 2.24
CA VAL A 156 40.27 -8.97 3.12
C VAL A 156 39.04 -9.42 2.30
N PRO A 157 38.61 -10.69 2.42
CA PRO A 157 37.43 -11.17 1.71
C PRO A 157 36.14 -10.48 2.20
N PHE A 158 35.24 -10.22 1.26
CA PHE A 158 33.89 -9.77 1.55
C PHE A 158 32.92 -10.95 1.41
N THR A 159 31.99 -11.08 2.35
CA THR A 159 30.89 -12.06 2.27
C THR A 159 29.54 -11.40 2.51
N ARG A 160 28.48 -12.00 1.98
CA ARG A 160 27.10 -11.51 2.05
C ARG A 160 26.25 -12.44 2.91
N ALA A 161 25.66 -11.92 3.99
CA ALA A 161 24.82 -12.69 4.91
C ALA A 161 23.37 -12.18 4.92
N TYR A 162 22.40 -13.05 4.64
CA TYR A 162 20.98 -12.70 4.62
C TYR A 162 20.31 -13.02 5.96
N MET A 163 19.94 -11.98 6.72
CA MET A 163 19.26 -12.14 8.01
C MET A 163 17.74 -12.01 7.87
N HIS A 164 17.03 -13.15 7.93
CA HIS A 164 15.56 -13.18 7.88
C HIS A 164 14.90 -13.04 9.27
N SER A 165 15.66 -13.24 10.35
CA SER A 165 15.25 -12.94 11.73
C SER A 165 16.47 -12.58 12.57
N ILE A 166 16.31 -11.69 13.55
CA ILE A 166 17.38 -11.29 14.47
C ILE A 166 17.24 -12.06 15.78
N THR A 167 17.41 -13.38 15.66
CA THR A 167 17.46 -14.36 16.75
C THR A 167 18.82 -15.05 16.78
N ALA A 168 19.16 -15.72 17.88
CA ALA A 168 20.39 -16.52 17.95
C ALA A 168 20.48 -17.53 16.80
N GLU A 169 19.40 -18.28 16.58
CA GLU A 169 19.29 -19.25 15.50
C GLU A 169 19.39 -18.61 14.12
N GLY A 170 18.63 -17.54 13.89
CA GLY A 170 18.60 -16.83 12.61
C GLY A 170 19.94 -16.21 12.23
N ILE A 171 20.66 -15.63 13.20
CA ILE A 171 22.00 -15.08 12.97
C ILE A 171 23.00 -16.20 12.71
N ARG A 172 23.00 -17.27 13.51
CA ARG A 172 23.89 -18.40 13.31
C ARG A 172 23.72 -18.99 11.91
N ARG A 173 22.47 -19.24 11.49
CA ARG A 173 22.14 -19.71 10.14
C ARG A 173 22.61 -18.75 9.06
N ALA A 174 22.35 -17.44 9.21
CA ALA A 174 22.78 -16.44 8.23
C ALA A 174 24.31 -16.36 8.08
N MET A 175 25.06 -16.58 9.16
CA MET A 175 26.52 -16.63 9.11
C MET A 175 27.02 -17.94 8.50
N GLU A 176 26.36 -19.07 8.78
CA GLU A 176 26.69 -20.38 8.21
C GLU A 176 26.43 -20.44 6.69
N GLU A 177 25.32 -19.86 6.23
CA GLU A 177 24.87 -19.87 4.83
C GLU A 177 25.40 -18.68 4.01
N ARG A 178 26.28 -17.82 4.56
CA ARG A 178 26.75 -16.60 3.88
C ARG A 178 27.49 -16.89 2.56
N HIS A 179 27.32 -16.00 1.59
CA HIS A 179 27.87 -16.15 0.25
C HIS A 179 29.18 -15.36 0.06
N GLU A 180 30.10 -15.88 -0.76
CA GLU A 180 31.33 -15.17 -1.15
C GLU A 180 31.06 -14.03 -2.15
N THR A 181 29.89 -14.05 -2.81
CA THR A 181 29.49 -13.08 -3.83
C THR A 181 28.17 -12.39 -3.48
N PHE A 182 28.01 -11.18 -3.97
CA PHE A 182 26.81 -10.36 -3.83
C PHE A 182 25.89 -10.64 -5.01
N ASP A 183 24.59 -10.44 -4.82
CA ASP A 183 23.60 -10.56 -5.90
C ASP A 183 23.54 -9.26 -6.71
N TYR A 184 24.41 -9.17 -7.72
CA TYR A 184 24.44 -8.00 -8.60
C TYR A 184 23.17 -7.85 -9.45
N ASN A 185 22.41 -8.92 -9.72
CA ASN A 185 21.14 -8.82 -10.43
C ASN A 185 20.11 -8.07 -9.56
N LEU A 186 20.05 -8.44 -8.29
CA LEU A 186 19.20 -7.80 -7.30
C LEU A 186 19.59 -6.33 -7.08
N ALA A 187 20.89 -6.02 -6.99
CA ALA A 187 21.39 -4.65 -6.91
C ALA A 187 21.07 -3.84 -8.18
N ASN A 188 21.30 -4.40 -9.37
CA ASN A 188 21.02 -3.75 -10.66
C ASN A 188 19.53 -3.44 -10.83
N ALA A 189 18.63 -4.28 -10.31
CA ALA A 189 17.19 -4.00 -10.31
C ALA A 189 16.85 -2.80 -9.42
N ALA A 190 17.49 -2.66 -8.26
CA ALA A 190 17.34 -1.46 -7.42
C ALA A 190 17.92 -0.22 -8.11
N GLU A 191 19.11 -0.30 -8.72
CA GLU A 191 19.69 0.81 -9.47
C GLU A 191 18.81 1.26 -10.63
N ALA A 192 18.30 0.32 -11.43
CA ALA A 192 17.37 0.59 -12.51
C ALA A 192 16.09 1.26 -12.00
N ARG A 193 15.58 0.85 -10.83
CA ARG A 193 14.44 1.51 -10.18
C ARG A 193 14.76 2.97 -9.84
N HIS A 194 15.88 3.24 -9.19
CA HIS A 194 16.32 4.61 -8.85
C HIS A 194 16.49 5.47 -10.11
N ALA A 195 17.06 4.91 -11.18
CA ALA A 195 17.17 5.57 -12.47
C ALA A 195 15.81 5.90 -13.10
N MET A 196 14.86 4.95 -13.14
CA MET A 196 13.51 5.20 -13.64
C MET A 196 12.76 6.24 -12.83
N ASP A 197 12.85 6.19 -11.50
CA ASP A 197 12.19 7.15 -10.61
C ASP A 197 12.79 8.56 -10.79
N ARG A 198 14.10 8.68 -11.04
CA ARG A 198 14.75 9.94 -11.41
C ARG A 198 14.28 10.44 -12.78
N ILE A 199 14.27 9.58 -13.81
CA ILE A 199 13.81 9.94 -15.15
C ILE A 199 12.36 10.43 -15.10
N PHE A 200 11.45 9.65 -14.53
CA PHE A 200 10.04 10.00 -14.43
C PHE A 200 9.81 11.24 -13.56
N GLY A 201 10.45 11.28 -12.39
CA GLY A 201 10.28 12.35 -11.42
C GLY A 201 10.71 13.70 -11.98
N PHE A 202 11.86 13.78 -12.64
CA PHE A 202 12.37 15.06 -13.15
C PHE A 202 11.79 15.43 -14.51
N LEU A 203 11.81 14.52 -15.49
CA LEU A 203 11.27 14.81 -16.83
C LEU A 203 9.76 14.97 -16.76
N GLY A 204 9.06 14.03 -16.13
CA GLY A 204 7.60 14.08 -16.00
C GLY A 204 7.12 15.33 -15.25
N SER A 205 7.84 15.76 -14.21
CA SER A 205 7.49 17.00 -13.52
C SER A 205 7.77 18.24 -14.37
N SER A 206 8.82 18.26 -15.21
CA SER A 206 9.02 19.34 -16.18
C SER A 206 7.84 19.47 -17.12
N VAL A 207 7.35 18.33 -17.61
CA VAL A 207 6.25 18.30 -18.55
C VAL A 207 4.93 18.76 -17.90
N VAL A 208 4.58 18.23 -16.72
CA VAL A 208 3.35 18.62 -16.00
C VAL A 208 3.39 20.09 -15.55
N ARG A 209 4.55 20.60 -15.10
CA ARG A 209 4.71 22.03 -14.78
C ARG A 209 4.50 22.93 -16.00
N TYR A 210 4.92 22.46 -17.16
CA TYR A 210 4.71 23.20 -18.39
C TYR A 210 3.22 23.24 -18.76
N ALA A 211 2.51 22.11 -18.61
CA ALA A 211 1.07 22.07 -18.82
C ALA A 211 0.29 22.91 -17.79
N ASN A 212 0.74 22.93 -16.54
CA ASN A 212 0.16 23.72 -15.47
C ASN A 212 1.24 24.18 -14.45
N PRO A 213 1.61 25.48 -14.44
CA PRO A 213 2.67 26.01 -13.58
C PRO A 213 2.42 25.90 -12.07
N GLN A 214 1.17 25.68 -11.65
CA GLN A 214 0.83 25.50 -10.22
C GLN A 214 1.25 24.12 -9.69
N MET A 215 1.57 23.18 -10.59
CA MET A 215 1.99 21.83 -10.22
C MET A 215 3.44 21.83 -9.75
N ARG A 216 3.76 20.92 -8.82
CA ARG A 216 5.12 20.80 -8.25
C ARG A 216 5.87 19.63 -8.85
N SER A 217 5.42 18.42 -8.54
CA SER A 217 6.16 17.19 -8.83
C SER A 217 5.24 15.98 -8.97
N ILE A 218 5.47 15.18 -9.99
CA ILE A 218 4.86 13.85 -10.12
C ILE A 218 5.85 12.76 -9.69
N GLY A 219 5.37 11.53 -9.56
CA GLY A 219 6.22 10.37 -9.28
C GLY A 219 5.61 9.12 -9.88
N ARG A 220 6.47 8.20 -10.33
CA ARG A 220 6.07 7.03 -11.12
C ARG A 220 5.00 6.20 -10.43
N VAL A 221 5.13 6.01 -9.12
CA VAL A 221 4.20 5.20 -8.31
C VAL A 221 3.21 6.06 -7.53
N GLN A 222 3.61 7.26 -7.12
CA GLN A 222 2.76 8.18 -6.36
C GLN A 222 1.61 8.72 -7.21
N THR A 223 1.85 9.01 -8.50
CA THR A 223 0.82 9.56 -9.37
C THR A 223 -0.32 8.57 -9.65
N PRO A 224 -0.07 7.29 -10.02
CA PRO A 224 -1.12 6.28 -10.10
C PRO A 224 -1.87 6.07 -8.77
N ALA A 225 -1.17 6.11 -7.63
CA ALA A 225 -1.83 6.01 -6.32
C ALA A 225 -2.81 7.18 -6.08
N LEU A 226 -2.42 8.41 -6.41
CA LEU A 226 -3.30 9.57 -6.34
C LEU A 226 -4.50 9.45 -7.30
N ILE A 227 -4.27 8.91 -8.49
CA ILE A 227 -5.31 8.63 -9.48
C ILE A 227 -6.35 7.65 -8.93
N LEU A 228 -5.94 6.56 -8.28
CA LEU A 228 -6.88 5.61 -7.65
C LEU A 228 -7.79 6.28 -6.63
N ILE A 229 -7.24 7.18 -5.80
CA ILE A 229 -8.04 7.92 -4.82
C ILE A 229 -9.07 8.81 -5.53
N LYS A 230 -8.66 9.54 -6.58
CA LYS A 230 -9.60 10.38 -7.35
C LYS A 230 -10.66 9.54 -8.06
N ASP A 231 -10.29 8.40 -8.64
CA ASP A 231 -11.25 7.49 -9.30
C ASP A 231 -12.28 6.96 -8.32
N ARG A 232 -11.85 6.69 -7.08
CA ARG A 232 -12.77 6.31 -6.02
C ARG A 232 -13.75 7.44 -5.68
N GLU A 233 -13.27 8.68 -5.58
CA GLU A 233 -14.14 9.85 -5.36
C GLU A 233 -15.11 10.07 -6.52
N ASP A 234 -14.64 9.95 -7.77
CA ASP A 234 -15.47 10.09 -8.96
C ASP A 234 -16.53 8.97 -9.02
N LYS A 235 -16.19 7.73 -8.63
CA LYS A 235 -17.14 6.61 -8.50
C LYS A 235 -18.19 6.89 -7.42
N ILE A 236 -17.77 7.41 -6.27
CA ILE A 236 -18.69 7.79 -5.17
C ILE A 236 -19.66 8.87 -5.65
N LYS A 237 -19.15 9.91 -6.31
CA LYS A 237 -19.96 10.99 -6.84
C LYS A 237 -20.96 10.48 -7.88
N SER A 238 -20.50 9.72 -8.87
CA SER A 238 -21.36 9.12 -9.90
C SER A 238 -22.42 8.20 -9.30
N TYR A 239 -22.09 7.49 -8.22
CA TYR A 239 -23.06 6.66 -7.50
C TYR A 239 -24.14 7.51 -6.85
N LEU A 240 -23.76 8.57 -6.12
CA LEU A 240 -24.71 9.48 -5.48
C LEU A 240 -25.57 10.27 -6.49
N ASP A 241 -25.01 10.62 -7.66
CA ASP A 241 -25.76 11.31 -8.72
C ASP A 241 -26.79 10.38 -9.39
N SER A 242 -26.51 9.08 -9.47
CA SER A 242 -27.40 8.08 -10.10
C SER A 242 -28.37 7.39 -9.13
N HIS A 243 -28.10 7.45 -7.83
CA HIS A 243 -28.94 6.87 -6.79
C HIS A 243 -29.50 8.02 -5.95
N ALA A 244 -30.72 8.47 -6.28
CA ALA A 244 -31.42 9.44 -5.46
C ALA A 244 -31.76 8.84 -4.09
N SER A 245 -31.76 9.68 -3.05
CA SER A 245 -32.37 9.31 -1.77
C SER A 245 -33.80 8.87 -2.00
N THR A 246 -34.18 7.78 -1.35
CA THR A 246 -35.57 7.33 -1.28
C THR A 246 -36.02 7.39 0.16
N PHE A 247 -37.31 7.38 0.39
CA PHE A 247 -37.90 7.18 1.71
C PHE A 247 -38.29 5.72 1.86
N GLU A 248 -38.29 5.23 3.09
CA GLU A 248 -38.75 3.90 3.43
C GLU A 248 -39.53 3.93 4.73
N ILE A 249 -40.39 2.92 4.92
CA ILE A 249 -41.13 2.74 6.17
C ILE A 249 -40.36 1.71 6.98
N GLN A 250 -39.84 2.15 8.13
CA GLN A 250 -39.21 1.29 9.11
C GLN A 250 -40.17 1.07 10.28
N ALA A 251 -40.18 -0.14 10.81
CA ALA A 251 -40.90 -0.46 12.05
C ALA A 251 -40.03 -1.33 12.94
N VAL A 252 -40.28 -1.28 14.25
CA VAL A 252 -39.66 -2.22 15.19
C VAL A 252 -40.54 -3.46 15.24
N CYS A 253 -40.05 -4.58 14.72
CA CYS A 253 -40.68 -5.87 14.86
C CYS A 253 -40.23 -6.52 16.15
N TYR A 254 -41.15 -6.66 17.10
CA TYR A 254 -40.97 -7.52 18.26
C TYR A 254 -41.45 -8.92 17.95
N PHE A 255 -40.64 -9.91 18.28
CA PHE A 255 -41.00 -11.31 18.10
C PHE A 255 -40.52 -12.16 19.27
N THR A 256 -41.23 -13.24 19.53
CA THR A 256 -41.01 -14.08 20.71
C THR A 256 -40.59 -15.48 20.31
N SER A 257 -39.53 -15.99 20.91
CA SER A 257 -39.11 -17.39 20.71
C SER A 257 -40.11 -18.37 21.34
N LYS A 258 -39.99 -19.67 21.02
CA LYS A 258 -40.75 -20.73 21.71
C LYS A 258 -40.52 -20.77 23.22
N GLN A 259 -39.39 -20.25 23.69
CA GLN A 259 -39.02 -20.16 25.11
C GLN A 259 -39.52 -18.86 25.78
N ASN A 260 -40.35 -18.08 25.08
CA ASN A 260 -40.93 -16.83 25.57
C ASN A 260 -39.92 -15.69 25.79
N HIS A 261 -38.73 -15.76 25.17
CA HIS A 261 -37.78 -14.64 25.10
C HIS A 261 -38.21 -13.68 23.99
N ARG A 262 -38.24 -12.38 24.31
CA ARG A 262 -38.64 -11.33 23.38
C ARG A 262 -37.40 -10.71 22.73
N PHE A 263 -37.41 -10.62 21.41
CA PHE A 263 -36.40 -9.99 20.57
C PHE A 263 -37.02 -8.82 19.80
N SER A 264 -36.18 -7.97 19.22
CA SER A 264 -36.62 -6.85 18.41
C SER A 264 -35.67 -6.59 17.25
N GLN A 265 -36.21 -6.39 16.05
CA GLN A 265 -35.45 -5.99 14.87
C GLN A 265 -36.11 -4.79 14.19
N VAL A 266 -35.31 -3.80 13.79
CA VAL A 266 -35.78 -2.74 12.89
C VAL A 266 -35.89 -3.35 11.50
N VAL A 267 -37.10 -3.34 10.94
CA VAL A 267 -37.42 -3.95 9.66
C VAL A 267 -37.91 -2.90 8.67
N LYS A 268 -37.51 -3.06 7.41
CA LYS A 268 -38.06 -2.30 6.30
C LYS A 268 -39.36 -2.96 5.84
N VAL A 269 -40.44 -2.18 5.80
CA VAL A 269 -41.77 -2.64 5.40
C VAL A 269 -42.08 -2.16 3.99
N THR A 270 -42.44 -3.09 3.11
CA THR A 270 -42.78 -2.85 1.70
C THR A 270 -44.14 -3.46 1.36
N PRO A 271 -44.82 -3.00 0.30
CA PRO A 271 -46.01 -3.68 -0.20
C PRO A 271 -45.69 -5.11 -0.65
N ALA A 272 -46.58 -6.06 -0.37
CA ALA A 272 -46.37 -7.45 -0.74
C ALA A 272 -46.47 -7.64 -2.27
N HIS A 273 -45.54 -8.41 -2.85
CA HIS A 273 -45.43 -8.59 -4.31
C HIS A 273 -46.68 -9.17 -4.99
N LYS A 274 -47.56 -9.87 -4.23
CA LYS A 274 -48.79 -10.51 -4.73
C LYS A 274 -50.10 -9.89 -4.23
N GLY A 275 -50.03 -8.74 -3.53
CA GLY A 275 -51.14 -8.21 -2.72
C GLY A 275 -51.97 -7.07 -3.32
N GLY A 276 -51.74 -6.66 -4.57
CA GLY A 276 -52.55 -5.63 -5.23
C GLY A 276 -52.46 -4.22 -4.61
N ALA A 277 -51.45 -3.95 -3.78
CA ALA A 277 -51.22 -2.63 -3.21
C ALA A 277 -50.85 -1.62 -4.31
N ALA A 278 -51.37 -0.40 -4.22
CA ALA A 278 -51.07 0.65 -5.18
C ALA A 278 -49.57 1.01 -5.11
N PRO A 279 -48.89 1.26 -6.25
CA PRO A 279 -47.51 1.69 -6.26
C PRO A 279 -47.30 2.87 -5.30
N VAL A 280 -46.23 2.79 -4.50
CA VAL A 280 -45.82 3.88 -3.61
C VAL A 280 -44.70 4.64 -4.33
N ASP A 281 -44.86 5.95 -4.45
CA ASP A 281 -43.74 6.80 -4.86
C ASP A 281 -42.81 6.97 -3.65
N TRP A 282 -41.76 6.17 -3.62
CA TRP A 282 -40.75 6.21 -2.56
C TRP A 282 -39.81 7.42 -2.66
N SER A 283 -39.96 8.28 -3.66
CA SER A 283 -39.18 9.52 -3.76
C SER A 283 -39.83 10.71 -3.04
N ASP A 284 -41.11 10.64 -2.73
CA ASP A 284 -41.86 11.70 -2.04
C ASP A 284 -42.13 11.35 -0.57
N GLU A 285 -41.54 12.13 0.34
CA GLU A 285 -41.69 11.96 1.78
C GLU A 285 -43.15 12.03 2.23
N ALA A 286 -43.94 12.93 1.62
CA ALA A 286 -45.34 13.13 2.00
C ALA A 286 -46.18 11.91 1.64
N THR A 287 -46.00 11.37 0.44
CA THR A 287 -46.63 10.12 0.00
C THR A 287 -46.27 8.94 0.91
N VAL A 288 -45.00 8.79 1.28
CA VAL A 288 -44.56 7.70 2.16
C VAL A 288 -45.08 7.89 3.59
N LYS A 289 -45.13 9.12 4.11
CA LYS A 289 -45.74 9.45 5.41
C LYS A 289 -47.22 9.12 5.45
N GLN A 290 -47.97 9.55 4.44
CA GLN A 290 -49.38 9.23 4.30
C GLN A 290 -49.59 7.71 4.26
N ARG A 291 -48.76 6.98 3.51
CA ARG A 291 -48.85 5.52 3.44
C ARG A 291 -48.53 4.86 4.78
N CYS A 292 -47.51 5.35 5.50
CA CYS A 292 -47.14 4.86 6.83
C CYS A 292 -48.30 5.03 7.83
N GLU A 293 -48.97 6.18 7.82
CA GLU A 293 -50.14 6.45 8.66
C GLU A 293 -51.32 5.56 8.30
N GLN A 294 -51.60 5.37 7.01
CA GLN A 294 -52.68 4.49 6.51
C GLN A 294 -52.46 3.03 6.88
N TRP A 295 -51.21 2.56 6.83
CA TRP A 295 -50.90 1.19 7.21
C TRP A 295 -51.12 0.94 8.69
N ALA A 296 -50.92 1.95 9.55
CA ALA A 296 -51.07 1.90 11.00
C ALA A 296 -50.59 0.55 11.58
N LEU A 297 -49.33 0.21 11.29
CA LEU A 297 -48.75 -1.13 11.43
C LEU A 297 -48.89 -1.74 12.84
N SER A 298 -49.06 -0.92 13.88
CA SER A 298 -49.36 -1.36 15.25
C SER A 298 -50.68 -2.12 15.39
N SER A 299 -51.58 -1.99 14.41
CA SER A 299 -52.87 -2.68 14.38
C SER A 299 -52.79 -4.04 13.67
N ALA A 300 -51.66 -4.38 13.06
CA ALA A 300 -51.47 -5.67 12.40
C ALA A 300 -51.45 -6.80 13.44
N THR A 301 -52.38 -7.74 13.31
CA THR A 301 -52.59 -8.84 14.27
C THR A 301 -52.38 -10.23 13.67
N HIS A 302 -52.32 -10.30 12.33
CA HIS A 302 -52.19 -11.54 11.58
C HIS A 302 -50.93 -11.47 10.72
N PHE A 303 -49.94 -12.30 11.07
CA PHE A 303 -48.69 -12.43 10.34
C PHE A 303 -48.62 -13.82 9.71
N SER A 304 -48.03 -13.89 8.53
CA SER A 304 -47.76 -15.11 7.78
C SER A 304 -46.30 -15.10 7.34
N VAL A 305 -45.68 -16.28 7.28
CA VAL A 305 -44.26 -16.41 7.00
C VAL A 305 -44.09 -17.23 5.75
N SER A 306 -43.11 -16.87 4.90
CA SER A 306 -42.81 -17.66 3.71
C SER A 306 -42.35 -19.07 4.10
N PRO A 307 -42.96 -20.14 3.55
CA PRO A 307 -42.62 -21.50 3.93
C PRO A 307 -41.24 -21.88 3.38
N GLY A 308 -40.45 -22.58 4.21
CA GLY A 308 -39.25 -23.28 3.74
C GLY A 308 -37.98 -22.44 3.66
N ALA A 309 -37.93 -21.28 4.33
CA ALA A 309 -36.66 -20.59 4.56
C ALA A 309 -35.70 -21.52 5.32
N LYS A 310 -34.50 -21.70 4.77
CA LYS A 310 -33.44 -22.55 5.34
C LYS A 310 -32.22 -21.69 5.64
N PRO A 311 -31.48 -22.01 6.72
CA PRO A 311 -30.22 -21.36 6.99
C PRO A 311 -29.24 -21.67 5.85
N GLN A 312 -28.60 -20.63 5.34
CA GLN A 312 -27.52 -20.73 4.36
C GLN A 312 -26.21 -20.78 5.12
N GLU A 313 -25.58 -21.95 5.13
CA GLU A 313 -24.24 -22.12 5.70
C GLU A 313 -23.19 -21.49 4.77
N THR A 314 -22.27 -20.73 5.36
CA THR A 314 -21.08 -20.20 4.71
C THR A 314 -19.86 -20.66 5.50
N VAL A 315 -18.91 -21.28 4.79
CA VAL A 315 -17.63 -21.71 5.34
C VAL A 315 -16.56 -20.73 4.91
N THR A 316 -16.02 -19.98 5.85
CA THR A 316 -14.93 -19.03 5.61
C THR A 316 -13.59 -19.68 5.93
N PRO A 317 -12.68 -19.86 4.94
CA PRO A 317 -11.38 -20.45 5.19
C PRO A 317 -10.54 -19.58 6.15
N PRO A 318 -9.52 -20.16 6.81
CA PRO A 318 -8.54 -19.40 7.58
C PRO A 318 -7.92 -18.25 6.78
N PRO A 319 -7.49 -17.16 7.44
CA PRO A 319 -6.81 -16.07 6.77
C PRO A 319 -5.47 -16.54 6.20
N LYS A 320 -4.95 -15.78 5.24
CA LYS A 320 -3.58 -16.00 4.76
C LYS A 320 -2.57 -15.44 5.78
N PRO A 321 -1.35 -16.00 5.86
CA PRO A 321 -0.25 -15.37 6.58
C PRO A 321 -0.04 -13.93 6.11
N PHE A 322 0.39 -13.07 7.02
CA PHE A 322 0.52 -11.66 6.70
C PHE A 322 1.68 -11.39 5.74
N THR A 323 1.38 -10.65 4.68
CA THR A 323 2.34 -9.82 3.96
C THR A 323 2.31 -8.40 4.54
N MET A 324 3.27 -7.55 4.17
CA MET A 324 3.31 -6.17 4.66
C MET A 324 2.03 -5.39 4.33
N ALA A 325 1.54 -5.51 3.09
CA ALA A 325 0.32 -4.84 2.65
C ALA A 325 -0.91 -5.29 3.45
N THR A 326 -1.12 -6.60 3.60
CA THR A 326 -2.28 -7.16 4.31
C THR A 326 -2.25 -6.82 5.80
N LEU A 327 -1.06 -6.78 6.42
CA LEU A 327 -0.92 -6.40 7.82
C LEU A 327 -1.20 -4.92 8.04
N ILE A 328 -0.70 -4.04 7.16
CA ILE A 328 -1.01 -2.62 7.20
C ILE A 328 -2.52 -2.40 7.04
N ALA A 329 -3.16 -3.09 6.09
CA ALA A 329 -4.58 -2.96 5.85
C ALA A 329 -5.42 -3.43 7.05
N ARG A 330 -5.11 -4.60 7.60
CA ARG A 330 -5.75 -5.12 8.81
C ARG A 330 -5.58 -4.17 10.00
N ALA A 331 -4.36 -3.70 10.25
CA ALA A 331 -4.07 -2.76 11.35
C ALA A 331 -4.77 -1.41 11.15
N ASN A 332 -4.89 -0.92 9.92
CA ASN A 332 -5.60 0.32 9.64
C ASN A 332 -7.12 0.20 9.88
N ARG A 333 -7.73 -0.91 9.42
CA ARG A 333 -9.16 -1.19 9.62
C ARG A 333 -9.52 -1.40 11.09
N GLN A 334 -8.73 -2.21 11.82
CA GLN A 334 -9.05 -2.62 13.18
C GLN A 334 -8.46 -1.74 14.29
N LEU A 335 -7.24 -1.21 14.08
CA LEU A 335 -6.51 -0.46 15.11
C LEU A 335 -6.43 1.04 14.78
N HIS A 336 -6.88 1.44 13.59
CA HIS A 336 -6.84 2.83 13.11
C HIS A 336 -5.43 3.45 13.08
N TYR A 337 -4.41 2.61 12.90
CA TYR A 337 -3.02 3.06 12.74
C TYR A 337 -2.69 3.40 11.28
N SER A 338 -1.91 4.47 11.08
CA SER A 338 -1.43 4.85 9.76
C SER A 338 -0.40 3.87 9.23
N SER A 339 -0.25 3.82 7.91
CA SER A 339 0.71 2.95 7.23
C SER A 339 2.17 3.22 7.69
N ASP A 340 2.53 4.49 7.91
CA ASP A 340 3.86 4.89 8.40
C ASP A 340 4.11 4.38 9.83
N MET A 341 3.12 4.51 10.72
CA MET A 341 3.23 4.02 12.09
C MET A 341 3.37 2.50 12.15
N VAL A 342 2.56 1.77 11.38
CA VAL A 342 2.65 0.30 11.31
C VAL A 342 4.01 -0.12 10.77
N SER A 343 4.49 0.49 9.68
CA SER A 343 5.81 0.19 9.09
C SER A 343 6.96 0.39 10.08
N LEU A 344 6.96 1.49 10.84
CA LEU A 344 7.98 1.76 11.86
C LEU A 344 7.93 0.72 12.99
N CYS A 345 6.75 0.39 13.49
CA CYS A 345 6.60 -0.64 14.53
C CYS A 345 7.09 -2.01 14.05
N LEU A 346 6.82 -2.39 12.81
CA LEU A 346 7.29 -3.64 12.23
C LEU A 346 8.82 -3.67 12.11
N GLN A 347 9.42 -2.57 11.66
CA GLN A 347 10.88 -2.45 11.61
C GLN A 347 11.51 -2.62 12.99
N ASP A 348 10.95 -1.98 14.02
CA ASP A 348 11.43 -2.09 15.39
C ASP A 348 11.24 -3.50 15.95
N LEU A 349 10.06 -4.11 15.77
CA LEU A 349 9.80 -5.49 16.19
C LEU A 349 10.77 -6.49 15.55
N PHE A 350 11.10 -6.30 14.26
CA PHE A 350 12.08 -7.12 13.56
C PHE A 350 13.51 -6.91 14.09
N GLN A 351 13.93 -5.66 14.29
CA GLN A 351 15.24 -5.33 14.85
C GLN A 351 15.42 -5.85 16.28
N MET A 352 14.33 -5.84 17.06
CA MET A 352 14.26 -6.48 18.37
C MET A 352 14.10 -8.00 18.31
N GLY A 353 13.98 -8.59 17.12
CA GLY A 353 13.92 -10.04 16.87
C GLY A 353 12.65 -10.74 17.31
N TYR A 354 11.54 -10.00 17.45
CA TYR A 354 10.23 -10.57 17.81
C TYR A 354 9.47 -11.12 16.61
N ILE A 355 9.72 -10.58 15.41
CA ILE A 355 9.07 -11.03 14.17
C ILE A 355 10.09 -11.33 13.07
N THR A 356 9.67 -12.06 12.06
CA THR A 356 10.39 -12.25 10.79
C THR A 356 10.49 -10.95 10.01
N TYR A 357 11.33 -10.93 8.96
CA TYR A 357 11.55 -9.75 8.13
C TYR A 357 10.23 -9.18 7.57
N PRO A 358 9.88 -7.91 7.82
CA PRO A 358 8.53 -7.41 7.59
C PRO A 358 8.29 -6.93 6.15
N ARG A 359 9.33 -6.68 5.34
CA ARG A 359 9.16 -6.26 3.94
C ARG A 359 9.07 -7.49 3.04
N THR A 360 7.91 -8.12 3.09
CA THR A 360 7.62 -9.34 2.34
C THR A 360 6.25 -9.28 1.70
N ASP A 361 6.17 -9.82 0.48
CA ASP A 361 4.94 -10.18 -0.21
C ASP A 361 4.61 -11.67 -0.08
N SER A 362 5.46 -12.45 0.60
CA SER A 362 5.27 -13.89 0.75
C SER A 362 4.25 -14.23 1.81
N THR A 363 3.52 -15.31 1.56
CA THR A 363 2.60 -15.92 2.53
C THR A 363 3.11 -17.28 3.03
N ARG A 364 4.36 -17.65 2.70
CA ARG A 364 4.97 -18.92 3.11
C ARG A 364 5.36 -18.88 4.60
N ILE A 365 5.19 -20.01 5.29
CA ILE A 365 5.72 -20.24 6.64
C ILE A 365 6.70 -21.43 6.56
N ASP A 366 7.84 -21.33 7.22
CA ASP A 366 8.87 -22.39 7.31
C ASP A 366 8.28 -23.63 8.00
N GLU A 367 8.43 -24.81 7.40
CA GLU A 367 7.86 -26.04 7.95
C GLU A 367 8.45 -26.43 9.30
N SER A 368 9.71 -26.05 9.57
CA SER A 368 10.41 -26.37 10.82
C SER A 368 9.77 -25.75 12.06
N ILE A 369 9.01 -24.66 11.91
CA ILE A 369 8.41 -23.94 13.04
C ILE A 369 6.96 -24.36 13.30
N LEU A 370 6.33 -25.10 12.37
CA LEU A 370 4.94 -25.54 12.46
C LEU A 370 4.64 -26.32 13.76
N PRO A 371 5.51 -27.23 14.27
CA PRO A 371 5.24 -27.92 15.52
C PRO A 371 5.02 -26.97 16.71
N SER A 372 5.78 -25.87 16.77
CA SER A 372 5.66 -24.85 17.82
C SER A 372 4.35 -24.07 17.69
N ILE A 373 3.95 -23.67 16.47
CA ILE A 373 2.64 -23.05 16.24
C ILE A 373 1.51 -24.00 16.65
N TYR A 374 1.57 -25.27 16.24
CA TYR A 374 0.53 -26.23 16.57
C TYR A 374 0.42 -26.48 18.07
N ALA A 375 1.54 -26.47 18.79
CA ALA A 375 1.55 -26.52 20.25
C ALA A 375 0.87 -25.29 20.85
N ALA A 376 1.15 -24.09 20.36
CA ALA A 376 0.52 -22.86 20.82
C ALA A 376 -1.01 -22.85 20.58
N VAL A 377 -1.45 -23.23 19.37
CA VAL A 377 -2.89 -23.36 19.05
C VAL A 377 -3.57 -24.37 19.97
N ARG A 378 -2.97 -25.55 20.19
CA ARG A 378 -3.54 -26.56 21.10
C ARG A 378 -3.65 -26.05 22.54
N ARG A 379 -2.65 -25.32 23.01
CA ARG A 379 -2.58 -24.79 24.36
C ARG A 379 -3.58 -23.66 24.61
N GLU A 380 -3.74 -22.75 23.65
CA GLU A 380 -4.55 -21.53 23.81
C GLU A 380 -5.99 -21.69 23.31
N HIS A 381 -6.23 -22.53 22.31
CA HIS A 381 -7.53 -22.70 21.67
C HIS A 381 -8.06 -24.14 21.70
N GLY A 382 -7.26 -25.10 22.14
CA GLY A 382 -7.64 -26.50 22.25
C GLY A 382 -7.45 -27.29 20.95
N LYS A 383 -7.28 -28.62 21.09
CA LYS A 383 -7.02 -29.54 19.97
C LYS A 383 -8.11 -29.51 18.88
N ARG A 384 -9.37 -29.28 19.26
CA ARG A 384 -10.51 -29.29 18.33
C ARG A 384 -10.47 -28.17 17.29
N LEU A 385 -9.82 -27.04 17.61
CA LEU A 385 -9.72 -25.90 16.70
C LEU A 385 -8.46 -25.94 15.82
N LEU A 386 -7.55 -26.88 16.08
CA LEU A 386 -6.40 -27.11 15.20
C LEU A 386 -6.87 -27.84 13.94
N GLN A 387 -6.47 -27.37 12.77
CA GLN A 387 -6.72 -28.09 11.53
C GLN A 387 -5.95 -29.43 11.57
N GLU A 388 -6.67 -30.57 11.57
CA GLU A 388 -6.03 -31.88 11.41
C GLU A 388 -5.37 -31.92 10.03
N GLN A 389 -4.04 -32.07 10.00
CA GLN A 389 -3.36 -32.49 8.78
C GLN A 389 -3.67 -33.98 8.60
N ASP A 390 -4.64 -34.30 7.75
CA ASP A 390 -4.84 -35.67 7.28
C ASP A 390 -3.57 -36.14 6.54
N GLY A 391 -2.67 -36.79 7.28
CA GLY A 391 -1.61 -37.68 6.79
C GLY A 391 -0.37 -37.02 6.17
N PRO A 392 0.70 -37.82 5.92
CA PRO A 392 1.81 -37.38 5.07
C PRO A 392 1.23 -36.95 3.71
N PRO A 393 1.84 -35.97 3.03
CA PRO A 393 1.33 -35.47 1.76
C PRO A 393 1.13 -36.69 0.85
N LYS A 394 -0.12 -36.95 0.43
CA LYS A 394 -0.39 -37.99 -0.56
C LYS A 394 0.50 -37.66 -1.76
N SER A 395 1.52 -38.49 -1.97
CA SER A 395 2.32 -38.50 -3.19
C SER A 395 1.35 -38.49 -4.37
N GLY A 396 1.20 -37.33 -5.02
CA GLY A 396 0.23 -37.13 -6.10
C GLY A 396 -0.74 -35.94 -5.95
N SER A 397 -0.93 -35.37 -4.76
CA SER A 397 -1.73 -34.13 -4.61
C SER A 397 -0.83 -32.94 -4.32
N ARG A 398 -0.19 -32.41 -5.37
CA ARG A 398 0.13 -30.97 -5.38
C ARG A 398 -1.21 -30.27 -5.19
N ARG A 399 -1.42 -29.63 -4.03
CA ARG A 399 -2.57 -28.73 -3.84
C ARG A 399 -2.59 -27.71 -4.97
N SER A 400 -3.46 -27.96 -5.95
CA SER A 400 -3.86 -27.03 -6.98
C SER A 400 -4.82 -26.00 -6.37
N THR A 401 -4.30 -25.20 -5.45
CA THR A 401 -4.89 -23.92 -5.02
C THR A 401 -3.87 -22.79 -5.09
N ALA A 402 -2.73 -23.02 -5.77
CA ALA A 402 -2.19 -22.02 -6.66
C ALA A 402 -3.19 -21.83 -7.82
N GLN A 403 -4.25 -21.06 -7.59
CA GLN A 403 -4.73 -20.23 -8.69
C GLN A 403 -3.48 -19.53 -9.23
N LYS A 404 -3.23 -19.69 -10.54
CA LYS A 404 -2.24 -18.95 -11.30
C LYS A 404 -2.53 -17.44 -11.20
N GLU A 405 -2.33 -16.83 -10.03
CA GLU A 405 -1.78 -15.48 -10.00
C GLU A 405 -0.38 -15.66 -10.57
N ALA A 406 -0.12 -14.98 -11.68
CA ALA A 406 1.00 -15.26 -12.57
C ALA A 406 2.29 -15.59 -11.80
N ALA A 407 2.83 -16.78 -12.07
CA ALA A 407 4.19 -17.15 -11.71
C ALA A 407 5.18 -16.31 -12.53
N ASP A 408 5.20 -15.00 -12.28
CA ASP A 408 6.38 -14.16 -12.43
C ASP A 408 6.90 -14.03 -10.99
N ALA A 409 7.99 -14.73 -10.67
CA ALA A 409 8.50 -14.86 -9.32
C ALA A 409 8.88 -13.49 -8.74
N ASN A 410 8.00 -12.88 -7.96
CA ASN A 410 8.28 -11.64 -7.24
C ASN A 410 9.54 -11.85 -6.39
N VAL A 411 10.46 -10.89 -6.46
CA VAL A 411 11.76 -10.97 -5.78
C VAL A 411 11.58 -11.05 -4.28
N GLU A 412 10.64 -10.25 -3.75
CA GLU A 412 10.31 -10.15 -2.33
C GLU A 412 9.44 -11.34 -1.81
N ASP A 413 9.08 -12.29 -2.69
CA ASP A 413 8.46 -13.59 -2.34
C ASP A 413 9.50 -14.67 -1.96
N ALA A 414 10.81 -14.35 -2.03
CA ALA A 414 11.86 -15.25 -1.50
C ALA A 414 11.85 -15.33 0.04
N HIS A 415 11.11 -14.45 0.71
CA HIS A 415 11.05 -14.36 2.17
C HIS A 415 10.00 -15.30 2.76
N GLU A 416 9.88 -15.24 4.07
CA GLU A 416 8.80 -15.84 4.84
C GLU A 416 7.74 -14.77 5.13
N ALA A 417 6.50 -15.18 5.38
CA ALA A 417 5.45 -14.31 5.88
C ALA A 417 5.83 -13.63 7.19
N ILE A 418 5.15 -12.53 7.51
CA ILE A 418 5.30 -11.82 8.78
C ILE A 418 4.65 -12.65 9.89
N ARG A 419 5.48 -13.19 10.78
CA ARG A 419 5.07 -13.99 11.95
C ARG A 419 5.99 -13.76 13.14
N PRO A 420 5.61 -14.16 14.36
CA PRO A 420 6.52 -14.17 15.49
C PRO A 420 7.70 -15.11 15.24
N THR A 421 8.89 -14.71 15.66
CA THR A 421 10.08 -15.58 15.67
C THR A 421 9.94 -16.70 16.68
N ASN A 422 9.34 -16.38 17.83
CA ASN A 422 8.88 -17.33 18.84
C ASN A 422 7.38 -17.09 19.08
N ILE A 423 6.55 -18.09 18.80
CA ILE A 423 5.08 -18.01 18.97
C ILE A 423 4.67 -18.04 20.44
N ASP A 424 5.50 -18.58 21.32
CA ASP A 424 5.23 -18.66 22.75
C ASP A 424 5.42 -17.31 23.46
N THR A 425 6.15 -16.37 22.84
CA THR A 425 6.30 -15.02 23.38
C THR A 425 4.95 -14.30 23.38
N THR A 426 4.51 -13.91 24.57
CA THR A 426 3.27 -13.17 24.79
C THR A 426 3.50 -11.66 24.72
N VAL A 427 2.42 -10.89 24.64
CA VAL A 427 2.46 -9.42 24.55
C VAL A 427 3.02 -8.80 25.84
N GLU A 428 2.77 -9.46 26.97
CA GLU A 428 3.23 -9.08 28.31
C GLU A 428 4.74 -9.30 28.49
N GLU A 429 5.30 -10.28 27.78
CA GLU A 429 6.73 -10.63 27.79
C GLU A 429 7.55 -9.75 26.83
N LEU A 430 6.91 -9.04 25.91
CA LEU A 430 7.58 -7.96 25.19
C LEU A 430 8.07 -6.96 26.23
N GLY A 431 9.35 -6.61 26.18
CA GLY A 431 9.98 -5.66 27.11
C GLY A 431 9.34 -4.26 27.08
N ALA A 432 10.12 -3.23 27.43
CA ALA A 432 9.62 -1.85 27.37
C ALA A 432 9.45 -1.36 25.92
N VAL A 433 8.37 -1.78 25.25
CA VAL A 433 7.96 -1.37 23.90
C VAL A 433 6.69 -0.53 23.95
N SER A 434 6.46 0.27 22.91
CA SER A 434 5.28 1.16 22.82
C SER A 434 3.97 0.36 22.71
N ALA A 435 2.85 0.95 23.12
CA ALA A 435 1.54 0.31 23.00
C ALA A 435 1.16 -0.06 21.54
N PRO A 436 1.42 0.79 20.52
CA PRO A 436 1.21 0.41 19.12
C PRO A 436 2.00 -0.84 18.71
N MET A 437 3.27 -0.97 19.14
CA MET A 437 4.07 -2.18 18.87
C MET A 437 3.46 -3.42 19.52
N LYS A 438 2.95 -3.31 20.75
CA LYS A 438 2.25 -4.41 21.44
C LYS A 438 1.01 -4.86 20.66
N HIS A 439 0.17 -3.91 20.23
CA HIS A 439 -1.03 -4.23 19.45
C HIS A 439 -0.70 -4.85 18.09
N ILE A 440 0.33 -4.35 17.40
CA ILE A 440 0.76 -4.89 16.10
C ILE A 440 1.34 -6.29 16.27
N TYR A 441 2.18 -6.53 17.28
CA TYR A 441 2.70 -7.86 17.57
C TYR A 441 1.59 -8.87 17.92
N ASP A 442 0.64 -8.47 18.76
CA ASP A 442 -0.54 -9.27 19.11
C ASP A 442 -1.34 -9.65 17.86
N LEU A 443 -1.57 -8.68 16.95
CA LEU A 443 -2.23 -8.93 15.68
C LEU A 443 -1.47 -9.96 14.81
N VAL A 444 -0.16 -9.81 14.69
CA VAL A 444 0.72 -10.76 13.97
C VAL A 444 0.66 -12.15 14.58
N ARG A 445 0.74 -12.26 15.91
CA ARG A 445 0.71 -13.52 16.65
C ARG A 445 -0.63 -14.25 16.48
N ARG A 446 -1.75 -13.54 16.66
CA ARG A 446 -3.10 -14.09 16.50
C ARG A 446 -3.36 -14.57 15.08
N ASN A 447 -2.96 -13.79 14.07
CA ASN A 447 -3.10 -14.21 12.68
C ASN A 447 -2.26 -15.46 12.36
N THR A 448 -1.03 -15.53 12.89
CA THR A 448 -0.16 -16.70 12.72
C THR A 448 -0.81 -17.97 13.26
N MET A 449 -1.48 -17.90 14.42
CA MET A 449 -2.26 -19.03 14.94
C MET A 449 -3.51 -19.31 14.09
N ALA A 450 -4.26 -18.27 13.72
CA ALA A 450 -5.50 -18.37 12.95
C ALA A 450 -5.31 -19.11 11.62
N VAL A 451 -4.19 -18.91 10.92
CA VAL A 451 -3.83 -19.59 9.67
C VAL A 451 -3.91 -21.12 9.78
N HIS A 452 -3.62 -21.67 10.95
CA HIS A 452 -3.55 -23.12 11.19
C HIS A 452 -4.75 -23.68 11.97
N MET A 453 -5.81 -22.89 12.11
CA MET A 453 -7.06 -23.31 12.75
C MET A 453 -8.07 -23.80 11.71
N ILE A 454 -9.12 -24.48 12.16
CA ILE A 454 -10.21 -24.92 11.28
C ILE A 454 -10.97 -23.71 10.68
N PRO A 455 -11.61 -23.87 9.51
CA PRO A 455 -12.48 -22.84 8.93
C PRO A 455 -13.57 -22.37 9.90
N MET A 456 -13.98 -21.10 9.78
CA MET A 456 -15.14 -20.57 10.49
C MET A 456 -16.41 -20.98 9.73
N LYS A 457 -17.45 -21.40 10.43
CA LYS A 457 -18.78 -21.64 9.86
C LYS A 457 -19.78 -20.64 10.42
N THR A 458 -20.50 -20.00 9.51
CA THR A 458 -21.60 -19.09 9.87
C THR A 458 -22.85 -19.50 9.11
N GLU A 459 -24.00 -19.37 9.74
CA GLU A 459 -25.27 -19.48 9.03
C GLU A 459 -25.92 -18.11 8.92
N ARG A 460 -26.51 -17.85 7.75
CA ARG A 460 -27.38 -16.71 7.51
C ARG A 460 -28.78 -17.20 7.27
N ILE A 461 -29.77 -16.54 7.87
CA ILE A 461 -31.17 -16.73 7.54
C ILE A 461 -31.83 -15.41 7.17
N VAL A 462 -32.73 -15.47 6.19
CA VAL A 462 -33.66 -14.40 5.83
C VAL A 462 -35.06 -15.02 5.76
N VAL A 463 -36.00 -14.44 6.49
CA VAL A 463 -37.39 -14.89 6.57
C VAL A 463 -38.29 -13.74 6.16
N LEU A 464 -39.03 -13.93 5.07
CA LEU A 464 -40.04 -12.97 4.62
C LEU A 464 -41.32 -13.17 5.43
N VAL A 465 -41.78 -12.10 6.06
CA VAL A 465 -43.01 -12.05 6.85
C VAL A 465 -43.99 -11.11 6.16
N ALA A 466 -45.20 -11.60 5.88
CA ALA A 466 -46.29 -10.80 5.33
C ALA A 466 -47.41 -10.61 6.37
N CYS A 467 -47.99 -9.43 6.42
CA CYS A 467 -49.16 -9.14 7.25
C CYS A 467 -50.14 -8.21 6.52
N LYS A 468 -51.37 -8.16 7.05
CA LYS A 468 -52.39 -7.24 6.56
C LYS A 468 -52.37 -5.96 7.39
N ALA A 469 -52.16 -4.83 6.74
CA ALA A 469 -52.17 -3.50 7.35
C ALA A 469 -53.61 -3.04 7.67
N ALA A 470 -53.76 -1.94 8.43
CA ALA A 470 -55.08 -1.46 8.88
C ALA A 470 -56.01 -1.04 7.72
N ASN A 471 -55.44 -0.47 6.66
CA ASN A 471 -56.16 -0.13 5.42
C ASN A 471 -56.52 -1.35 4.55
N GLY A 472 -56.12 -2.55 4.96
CA GLY A 472 -56.40 -3.81 4.28
C GLY A 472 -55.38 -4.21 3.20
N GLU A 473 -54.34 -3.41 2.94
CA GLU A 473 -53.24 -3.79 2.05
C GLU A 473 -52.38 -4.90 2.66
N GLU A 474 -51.85 -5.78 1.82
CA GLU A 474 -50.81 -6.73 2.23
C GLU A 474 -49.44 -6.07 2.15
N VAL A 475 -48.70 -6.15 3.25
CA VAL A 475 -47.33 -5.65 3.38
C VAL A 475 -46.41 -6.77 3.81
N GLU A 476 -45.13 -6.64 3.51
CA GLU A 476 -44.10 -7.61 3.84
C GLU A 476 -42.84 -6.93 4.39
N PHE A 477 -42.09 -7.68 5.19
CA PHE A 477 -40.79 -7.29 5.72
C PHE A 477 -39.90 -8.52 5.94
N GLU A 478 -38.60 -8.32 6.04
CA GLU A 478 -37.65 -9.40 6.26
C GLU A 478 -37.12 -9.40 7.70
N LEU A 479 -37.18 -10.57 8.35
CA LEU A 479 -36.36 -10.87 9.52
C LEU A 479 -35.08 -11.55 9.05
N GLN A 480 -33.92 -11.04 9.46
CA GLN A 480 -32.65 -11.58 9.01
C GLN A 480 -31.58 -11.58 10.09
N GLY A 481 -30.64 -12.50 9.99
CA GLY A 481 -29.48 -12.52 10.86
C GLY A 481 -28.44 -13.52 10.43
N LYS A 482 -27.21 -13.26 10.88
CA LYS A 482 -26.06 -14.15 10.76
C LYS A 482 -25.65 -14.60 12.17
N HIS A 483 -25.29 -15.86 12.35
CA HIS A 483 -24.67 -16.32 13.61
C HIS A 483 -23.47 -17.23 13.33
N VAL A 484 -22.62 -17.42 14.32
CA VAL A 484 -21.41 -18.25 14.21
C VAL A 484 -21.72 -19.63 14.75
N VAL A 485 -21.84 -20.62 13.86
CA VAL A 485 -22.05 -22.02 14.23
C VAL A 485 -20.76 -22.63 14.79
N GLU A 486 -19.64 -22.33 14.13
CA GLU A 486 -18.32 -22.81 14.54
C GLU A 486 -17.32 -21.66 14.37
N PRO A 487 -16.72 -21.14 15.47
CA PRO A 487 -15.88 -19.95 15.38
C PRO A 487 -14.60 -20.20 14.58
N GLY A 488 -14.07 -21.43 14.58
CA GLY A 488 -12.84 -21.78 13.88
C GLY A 488 -11.70 -20.80 14.17
N TRP A 489 -11.00 -20.37 13.12
CA TRP A 489 -9.91 -19.41 13.18
C TRP A 489 -10.29 -18.05 13.79
N SER A 490 -11.56 -17.63 13.74
CA SER A 490 -11.99 -16.35 14.33
C SER A 490 -11.80 -16.30 15.85
N ALA A 491 -11.74 -17.47 16.51
CA ALA A 491 -11.47 -17.57 17.94
C ALA A 491 -10.10 -17.00 18.33
N ALA A 492 -9.10 -17.01 17.44
CA ALA A 492 -7.79 -16.40 17.69
C ALA A 492 -7.86 -14.89 17.88
N PHE A 493 -8.90 -14.22 17.35
CA PHE A 493 -9.05 -12.76 17.42
C PHE A 493 -10.01 -12.29 18.53
N ARG A 494 -10.74 -13.21 19.19
CA ARG A 494 -11.63 -12.87 20.30
C ARG A 494 -10.80 -12.63 21.57
N GLY A 495 -10.95 -11.47 22.20
CA GLY A 495 -10.21 -11.12 23.42
C GLY A 495 -10.51 -12.08 24.57
N SER A 496 -9.47 -12.44 25.35
CA SER A 496 -9.56 -13.27 26.57
C SER A 496 -10.44 -12.64 27.67
N LYS A 497 -10.66 -11.32 27.63
CA LYS A 497 -11.52 -10.60 28.57
C LYS A 497 -12.81 -10.17 27.88
N GLY A 498 -13.89 -10.91 28.15
CA GLY A 498 -15.34 -10.68 28.02
C GLY A 498 -15.97 -9.34 27.57
N THR A 499 -15.28 -8.41 26.91
CA THR A 499 -15.92 -7.35 26.14
C THR A 499 -16.51 -7.99 24.90
N ALA A 500 -17.80 -8.29 24.98
CA ALA A 500 -18.63 -8.68 23.86
C ALA A 500 -18.74 -7.52 22.86
N THR A 501 -17.68 -7.26 22.12
CA THR A 501 -17.85 -6.68 20.79
C THR A 501 -18.00 -7.87 19.85
N PRO A 502 -19.18 -8.08 19.23
CA PRO A 502 -19.35 -9.11 18.23
C PRO A 502 -18.61 -8.66 16.97
N VAL A 503 -17.28 -8.81 16.94
CA VAL A 503 -16.53 -8.62 15.68
C VAL A 503 -16.54 -9.94 14.94
N THR A 504 -17.72 -10.28 14.44
CA THR A 504 -17.97 -11.29 13.41
C THR A 504 -17.71 -10.75 12.01
N GLU A 505 -17.14 -9.54 11.91
CA GLU A 505 -16.69 -8.96 10.66
C GLU A 505 -15.37 -9.61 10.25
N THR A 506 -15.48 -10.52 9.29
CA THR A 506 -14.34 -11.05 8.55
C THR A 506 -13.68 -9.93 7.73
N ASP A 507 -12.46 -10.18 7.24
CA ASP A 507 -11.82 -9.25 6.29
C ASP A 507 -12.72 -9.02 5.07
N GLN A 508 -13.46 -10.04 4.63
CA GLN A 508 -14.45 -9.95 3.55
C GLN A 508 -15.63 -9.05 3.92
N ASP A 509 -16.12 -9.11 5.16
CA ASP A 509 -17.22 -8.24 5.61
C ASP A 509 -16.76 -6.78 5.64
N MET A 510 -15.55 -6.50 6.15
CA MET A 510 -15.01 -5.14 6.15
C MET A 510 -14.75 -4.61 4.72
N GLU A 511 -14.20 -5.44 3.83
CA GLU A 511 -14.02 -5.09 2.42
C GLU A 511 -15.36 -4.81 1.74
N ALA A 512 -16.39 -5.64 2.01
CA ALA A 512 -17.73 -5.42 1.50
C ALA A 512 -18.28 -4.06 1.97
N VAL A 513 -18.17 -3.73 3.26
CA VAL A 513 -18.58 -2.41 3.78
C VAL A 513 -17.80 -1.28 3.10
N GLU A 514 -16.47 -1.44 2.95
CA GLU A 514 -15.65 -0.46 2.24
C GLU A 514 -16.12 -0.27 0.81
N ASP A 515 -16.60 -1.30 0.12
CA ASP A 515 -17.11 -1.23 -1.25
C ASP A 515 -18.61 -0.92 -1.38
N GLY A 516 -19.28 -0.54 -0.28
CA GLY A 516 -20.70 -0.16 -0.28
C GLY A 516 -21.65 -1.36 -0.27
N GLY A 517 -21.12 -2.55 -0.01
CA GLY A 517 -21.89 -3.78 0.20
C GLY A 517 -22.59 -3.81 1.56
N VAL A 518 -23.77 -4.44 1.58
CA VAL A 518 -24.56 -4.62 2.81
C VAL A 518 -24.13 -5.91 3.50
N VAL A 519 -23.61 -5.78 4.72
CA VAL A 519 -23.27 -6.92 5.59
C VAL A 519 -24.44 -7.19 6.53
N VAL A 520 -24.89 -8.45 6.58
CA VAL A 520 -25.95 -8.84 7.53
C VAL A 520 -25.38 -8.85 8.94
N PRO A 521 -26.02 -8.14 9.89
CA PRO A 521 -25.58 -8.11 11.28
C PRO A 521 -25.51 -9.51 11.87
N SER A 522 -24.50 -9.72 12.72
CA SER A 522 -24.49 -10.93 13.54
C SER A 522 -25.37 -10.76 14.76
N ILE A 523 -26.18 -11.78 15.01
CA ILE A 523 -27.15 -11.85 16.09
C ILE A 523 -26.79 -12.98 17.07
N SER A 524 -27.47 -13.01 18.21
CA SER A 524 -27.31 -14.11 19.18
C SER A 524 -27.91 -15.41 18.66
N ASP A 525 -27.39 -16.55 19.14
CA ASP A 525 -27.91 -17.87 18.77
C ASP A 525 -29.40 -18.02 19.14
N ASP A 526 -29.83 -17.43 20.25
CA ASP A 526 -31.23 -17.46 20.69
C ASP A 526 -32.13 -16.65 19.75
N GLU A 527 -31.68 -15.48 19.30
CA GLU A 527 -32.39 -14.67 18.31
C GLU A 527 -32.45 -15.36 16.96
N PHE A 528 -31.35 -15.98 16.51
CA PHE A 528 -31.29 -16.74 15.27
C PHE A 528 -32.26 -17.93 15.30
N LYS A 529 -32.28 -18.67 16.41
CA LYS A 529 -33.21 -19.77 16.64
C LYS A 529 -34.67 -19.29 16.67
N ALA A 530 -34.94 -18.13 17.25
CA ALA A 530 -36.28 -17.54 17.23
C ALA A 530 -36.76 -17.26 15.80
N ILE A 531 -35.89 -16.70 14.94
CA ILE A 531 -36.20 -16.48 13.51
C ILE A 531 -36.43 -17.82 12.79
N MET A 532 -35.59 -18.82 13.04
CA MET A 532 -35.73 -20.18 12.50
C MET A 532 -37.04 -20.86 12.91
N ASP A 533 -37.49 -20.66 14.15
CA ASP A 533 -38.75 -21.24 14.64
C ASP A 533 -39.97 -20.71 13.87
N PHE A 534 -39.93 -19.47 13.36
CA PHE A 534 -40.95 -18.93 12.46
C PHE A 534 -40.87 -19.55 11.07
N ALA A 535 -39.67 -19.76 10.53
CA ALA A 535 -39.46 -20.41 9.23
C ALA A 535 -39.91 -21.88 9.19
N ALA A 536 -39.81 -22.59 10.33
CA ALA A 536 -40.14 -24.01 10.44
C ALA A 536 -41.65 -24.31 10.56
N GLN A 537 -42.52 -23.30 10.66
CA GLN A 537 -43.97 -23.48 10.68
C GLN A 537 -44.44 -23.98 9.30
N ARG A 538 -44.58 -25.31 9.15
CA ARG A 538 -44.98 -25.95 7.90
C ARG A 538 -46.43 -25.62 7.53
N GLY A 539 -46.59 -25.02 6.35
CA GLY A 539 -47.62 -25.30 5.35
C GLY A 539 -49.04 -25.60 5.84
N GLY A 540 -49.90 -24.58 5.78
CA GLY A 540 -51.35 -24.76 5.88
C GLY A 540 -52.11 -23.52 6.34
N GLY A 541 -51.81 -22.32 5.84
CA GLY A 541 -52.63 -21.12 6.10
C GLY A 541 -52.79 -20.69 7.58
N THR A 542 -52.16 -21.35 8.54
CA THR A 542 -52.23 -20.99 9.95
C THR A 542 -51.19 -19.91 10.24
N GLY A 543 -51.67 -18.69 10.48
CA GLY A 543 -50.84 -17.54 10.82
C GLY A 543 -49.97 -17.76 12.06
N VAL A 544 -48.94 -16.92 12.19
CA VAL A 544 -48.08 -16.80 13.37
C VAL A 544 -48.95 -16.73 14.63
N LYS A 545 -48.57 -17.46 15.70
CA LYS A 545 -49.32 -17.49 16.97
C LYS A 545 -49.66 -16.06 17.41
N LYS A 546 -50.94 -15.80 17.66
CA LYS A 546 -51.42 -14.47 18.08
C LYS A 546 -50.60 -13.95 19.28
N GLY A 547 -50.06 -12.73 19.16
CA GLY A 547 -49.24 -12.08 20.18
C GLY A 547 -47.76 -12.50 20.21
N SER A 548 -47.32 -13.42 19.36
CA SER A 548 -45.89 -13.80 19.26
C SER A 548 -45.07 -12.86 18.37
N MET A 549 -45.73 -11.98 17.62
CA MET A 549 -45.11 -10.96 16.78
C MET A 549 -45.94 -9.68 16.79
N GLN A 550 -45.28 -8.53 16.79
CA GLN A 550 -45.89 -7.21 16.80
C GLN A 550 -44.99 -6.20 16.09
N LEU A 551 -45.58 -5.33 15.26
CA LEU A 551 -44.90 -4.16 14.72
C LEU A 551 -45.25 -2.95 15.57
N GLU A 552 -44.25 -2.18 15.98
CA GLU A 552 -44.43 -0.92 16.70
C GLU A 552 -43.55 0.17 16.09
N SER A 553 -43.79 1.42 16.49
CA SER A 553 -42.93 2.56 16.16
C SER A 553 -42.68 2.72 14.65
N ALA A 554 -43.71 2.50 13.84
CA ALA A 554 -43.63 2.72 12.40
C ALA A 554 -43.28 4.19 12.12
N GLN A 555 -42.21 4.40 11.36
CA GLN A 555 -41.71 5.73 11.02
C GLN A 555 -41.20 5.75 9.59
N VAL A 556 -41.28 6.93 8.98
CA VAL A 556 -40.62 7.19 7.69
C VAL A 556 -39.17 7.54 7.95
N ALA A 557 -38.27 6.81 7.31
CA ALA A 557 -36.84 7.06 7.33
C ALA A 557 -36.36 7.43 5.93
N GLU A 558 -35.40 8.35 5.84
CA GLU A 558 -34.68 8.61 4.60
C GLU A 558 -33.67 7.47 4.38
N ASN A 559 -33.88 6.69 3.33
CA ASN A 559 -32.94 5.68 2.85
C ASN A 559 -31.94 6.34 1.89
N ARG A 560 -30.77 6.68 2.44
CA ARG A 560 -29.65 7.18 1.65
C ARG A 560 -28.87 6.00 1.07
N PRO A 561 -28.63 5.97 -0.24
CA PRO A 561 -27.85 4.91 -0.85
C PRO A 561 -26.44 4.95 -0.28
N SER A 562 -25.86 3.77 -0.03
CA SER A 562 -24.56 3.63 0.61
C SER A 562 -23.48 3.52 -0.47
N PRO A 563 -22.83 4.64 -0.85
CA PRO A 563 -21.74 4.57 -1.81
C PRO A 563 -20.58 3.76 -1.21
N PRO A 564 -19.69 3.25 -2.08
CA PRO A 564 -18.41 2.77 -1.63
C PRO A 564 -17.68 3.83 -0.78
N LEU A 565 -16.99 3.45 0.28
CA LEU A 565 -16.24 4.40 1.11
C LEU A 565 -14.97 4.86 0.40
N PRO A 566 -14.46 6.09 0.65
CA PRO A 566 -13.13 6.47 0.17
C PRO A 566 -12.07 5.50 0.71
N PHE A 567 -10.94 5.38 0.02
CA PHE A 567 -9.90 4.46 0.45
C PHE A 567 -9.38 4.83 1.84
N SER A 568 -9.21 3.83 2.69
CA SER A 568 -8.31 3.95 3.83
C SER A 568 -6.85 3.86 3.34
N GLU A 569 -5.86 4.24 4.19
CA GLU A 569 -4.45 4.06 3.80
C GLU A 569 -4.14 2.58 3.48
N GLY A 570 -4.71 1.68 4.29
CA GLY A 570 -4.62 0.24 4.10
C GLY A 570 -5.26 -0.25 2.81
N GLY A 571 -6.51 0.17 2.56
CA GLY A 571 -7.23 -0.18 1.33
C GLY A 571 -6.53 0.33 0.07
N LEU A 572 -5.95 1.54 0.10
CA LEU A 572 -5.14 2.04 -1.01
C LEU A 572 -3.91 1.17 -1.26
N ILE A 573 -3.22 0.74 -0.20
CA ILE A 573 -2.05 -0.14 -0.32
C ILE A 573 -2.41 -1.51 -0.89
N GLU A 574 -3.52 -2.10 -0.46
CA GLU A 574 -4.04 -3.34 -1.06
C GLU A 574 -4.36 -3.16 -2.55
N GLN A 575 -5.01 -2.05 -2.93
CA GLN A 575 -5.28 -1.77 -4.35
C GLN A 575 -3.99 -1.60 -5.16
N LEU A 576 -2.96 -0.94 -4.61
CA LEU A 576 -1.64 -0.83 -5.25
C LEU A 576 -1.02 -2.22 -5.46
N LYS A 577 -1.03 -3.07 -4.43
CA LYS A 577 -0.57 -4.46 -4.52
C LYS A 577 -1.34 -5.24 -5.60
N ASN A 578 -2.67 -5.19 -5.60
CA ASN A 578 -3.52 -5.92 -6.54
C ASN A 578 -3.30 -5.49 -8.00
N ASN A 579 -2.92 -4.23 -8.22
CA ASN A 579 -2.56 -3.71 -9.53
C ASN A 579 -1.08 -3.93 -9.92
N GLY A 580 -0.29 -4.61 -9.08
CA GLY A 580 1.13 -4.86 -9.30
C GLY A 580 2.01 -3.61 -9.20
N VAL A 581 1.53 -2.58 -8.51
CA VAL A 581 2.20 -1.28 -8.37
C VAL A 581 2.73 -1.10 -6.95
N GLY A 582 4.00 -0.69 -6.84
CA GLY A 582 4.68 -0.63 -5.55
C GLY A 582 5.08 -2.03 -5.04
N ARG A 583 5.77 -2.03 -3.92
CA ARG A 583 6.30 -3.20 -3.19
C ARG A 583 6.28 -2.94 -1.69
N PRO A 584 6.38 -3.96 -0.82
CA PRO A 584 6.56 -3.81 0.63
C PRO A 584 7.52 -2.69 1.03
N SER A 585 8.68 -2.61 0.34
CA SER A 585 9.68 -1.55 0.51
C SER A 585 9.18 -0.11 0.28
N THR A 586 8.04 0.08 -0.37
CA THR A 586 7.56 1.38 -0.86
C THR A 586 6.13 1.76 -0.48
N TYR A 587 5.27 0.82 -0.07
CA TYR A 587 3.86 1.11 0.25
C TYR A 587 3.67 2.28 1.24
N PRO A 588 4.31 2.28 2.43
CA PRO A 588 4.15 3.38 3.38
C PRO A 588 4.71 4.70 2.84
N MET A 589 5.83 4.62 2.11
CA MET A 589 6.50 5.80 1.54
C MET A 589 5.67 6.47 0.44
N ILE A 590 4.88 5.71 -0.32
CA ILE A 590 3.96 6.27 -1.33
C ILE A 590 2.92 7.16 -0.64
N VAL A 591 2.21 6.62 0.36
CA VAL A 591 1.18 7.36 1.12
C VAL A 591 1.79 8.57 1.83
N LYS A 592 2.93 8.38 2.50
CA LYS A 592 3.68 9.45 3.17
C LYS A 592 4.07 10.57 2.21
N THR A 593 4.50 10.25 0.99
CA THR A 593 4.88 11.25 -0.02
C THR A 593 3.66 12.04 -0.51
N LEU A 594 2.52 11.38 -0.72
CA LEU A 594 1.28 12.06 -1.12
C LEU A 594 0.80 13.06 -0.05
N LEU A 595 0.89 12.68 1.22
CA LEU A 595 0.58 13.56 2.36
C LEU A 595 1.57 14.72 2.45
N ALA A 596 2.88 14.43 2.41
CA ALA A 596 3.93 15.45 2.53
C ALA A 596 3.88 16.49 1.40
N ARG A 597 3.41 16.10 0.21
CA ARG A 597 3.21 17.00 -0.94
C ARG A 597 1.86 17.70 -0.94
N ASN A 598 1.02 17.47 0.07
CA ASN A 598 -0.33 18.03 0.19
C ASN A 598 -1.22 17.67 -1.02
N TYR A 599 -1.06 16.47 -1.59
CA TYR A 599 -1.95 15.96 -2.65
C TYR A 599 -3.17 15.25 -2.08
N ILE A 600 -3.03 14.67 -0.89
CA ILE A 600 -4.14 14.04 -0.17
C ILE A 600 -4.17 14.54 1.27
N THR A 601 -5.32 14.37 1.91
CA THR A 601 -5.50 14.46 3.35
C THR A 601 -6.16 13.19 3.86
N VAL A 602 -5.93 12.82 5.12
CA VAL A 602 -6.66 11.74 5.77
C VAL A 602 -7.70 12.34 6.71
N LYS A 603 -8.99 12.11 6.45
CA LYS A 603 -10.10 12.50 7.34
C LYS A 603 -10.81 11.25 7.82
N LYS A 604 -10.97 11.11 9.14
CA LYS A 604 -11.60 9.92 9.76
C LYS A 604 -11.03 8.59 9.22
N GLY A 605 -9.71 8.52 9.01
CA GLY A 605 -9.02 7.34 8.48
C GLY A 605 -9.17 7.11 6.96
N ARG A 606 -9.75 8.07 6.23
CA ARG A 606 -10.02 7.97 4.79
C ARG A 606 -9.22 9.00 3.99
N CYS A 607 -8.58 8.56 2.92
CA CYS A 607 -7.83 9.38 1.99
C CYS A 607 -8.78 10.16 1.08
N GLU A 608 -8.62 11.48 1.06
CA GLU A 608 -9.32 12.40 0.18
C GLU A 608 -8.31 13.26 -0.58
N THR A 609 -8.59 13.55 -1.85
CA THR A 609 -7.78 14.45 -2.66
C THR A 609 -7.93 15.90 -2.20
N THR A 610 -6.81 16.63 -2.16
CA THR A 610 -6.83 18.09 -2.00
C THR A 610 -7.16 18.75 -3.35
N PRO A 611 -7.53 20.05 -3.37
CA PRO A 611 -7.68 20.78 -4.64
C PRO A 611 -6.43 20.70 -5.54
N VAL A 612 -5.23 20.72 -4.94
CA VAL A 612 -3.97 20.57 -5.67
C VAL A 612 -3.81 19.14 -6.19
N GLY A 613 -4.18 18.12 -5.39
CA GLY A 613 -4.15 16.72 -5.82
C GLY A 613 -5.09 16.45 -6.99
N ARG A 614 -6.33 16.94 -6.95
CA ARG A 614 -7.29 16.83 -8.07
C ARG A 614 -6.74 17.49 -9.33
N MET A 615 -6.27 18.73 -9.20
CA MET A 615 -5.69 19.46 -10.32
C MET A 615 -4.49 18.72 -10.92
N LEU A 616 -3.65 18.08 -10.10
CA LEU A 616 -2.54 17.25 -10.58
C LEU A 616 -3.03 16.06 -11.38
N VAL A 617 -4.03 15.32 -10.89
CA VAL A 617 -4.60 14.18 -11.61
C VAL A 617 -5.22 14.62 -12.93
N ASP A 618 -6.07 15.65 -12.91
CA ASP A 618 -6.77 16.14 -14.10
C ASP A 618 -5.77 16.65 -15.14
N THR A 619 -4.76 17.42 -14.72
CA THR A 619 -3.68 17.86 -15.61
C THR A 619 -2.92 16.65 -16.16
N SER A 620 -2.53 15.70 -15.31
CA SER A 620 -1.72 14.56 -15.74
C SER A 620 -2.45 13.65 -16.74
N ARG A 621 -3.75 13.39 -16.51
CA ARG A 621 -4.59 12.60 -17.42
C ARG A 621 -4.87 13.30 -18.74
N ALA A 622 -5.15 14.60 -18.69
CA ALA A 622 -5.40 15.38 -19.90
C ALA A 622 -4.14 15.50 -20.76
N THR A 623 -2.96 15.51 -20.12
CA THR A 623 -1.71 15.77 -20.84
C THR A 623 -0.96 14.49 -21.25
N PHE A 624 -0.84 13.48 -20.39
CA PHE A 624 -0.09 12.23 -20.69
C PHE A 624 -0.79 10.98 -20.12
N PRO A 625 -1.97 10.61 -20.65
CA PRO A 625 -2.75 9.51 -20.09
C PRO A 625 -1.98 8.19 -20.04
N SER A 626 -1.18 7.88 -21.06
CA SER A 626 -0.39 6.64 -21.13
C SER A 626 0.75 6.54 -20.11
N ILE A 627 1.32 7.68 -19.67
CA ILE A 627 2.46 7.70 -18.73
C ILE A 627 1.97 7.51 -17.29
N VAL A 628 0.81 8.06 -16.97
CA VAL A 628 0.23 7.99 -15.62
C VAL A 628 -0.74 6.82 -15.44
N ASP A 629 -0.89 6.02 -16.49
CA ASP A 629 -1.60 4.76 -16.45
C ASP A 629 -0.97 3.79 -15.44
N ILE A 630 -1.82 3.09 -14.71
CA ILE A 630 -1.38 2.14 -13.69
C ILE A 630 -0.71 0.91 -14.33
N GLY A 631 -1.16 0.51 -15.52
CA GLY A 631 -0.60 -0.58 -16.31
C GLY A 631 0.82 -0.29 -16.78
N PHE A 632 1.13 0.94 -17.19
CA PHE A 632 2.50 1.36 -17.50
C PHE A 632 3.43 1.12 -16.31
N THR A 633 3.02 1.55 -15.12
CA THR A 633 3.82 1.38 -13.90
C THR A 633 3.99 -0.09 -13.52
N SER A 634 2.91 -0.87 -13.57
CA SER A 634 2.90 -2.31 -13.28
C SER A 634 3.80 -3.11 -14.23
N ALA A 635 3.80 -2.78 -15.53
CA ALA A 635 4.65 -3.44 -16.52
C ALA A 635 6.14 -3.25 -16.23
N PHE A 636 6.56 -2.06 -15.82
CA PHE A 636 7.96 -1.80 -15.46
C PHE A 636 8.35 -2.42 -14.11
N GLU A 637 7.43 -2.51 -13.15
CA GLU A 637 7.67 -3.26 -11.91
C GLU A 637 7.93 -4.76 -12.18
N LYS A 638 7.20 -5.38 -13.12
CA LYS A 638 7.49 -6.76 -13.56
C LYS A 638 8.85 -6.89 -14.26
N LYS A 639 9.21 -5.91 -15.10
CA LYS A 639 10.54 -5.87 -15.73
C LYS A 639 11.67 -5.76 -14.70
N LEU A 640 11.48 -4.99 -13.62
CA LEU A 640 12.42 -4.93 -12.49
C LEU A 640 12.53 -6.28 -11.76
N ASP A 641 11.42 -6.96 -11.51
CA ASP A 641 11.45 -8.28 -10.86
C ASP A 641 12.26 -9.29 -11.70
N ARG A 642 12.15 -9.22 -13.03
CA ARG A 642 12.93 -10.05 -13.96
C ARG A 642 14.42 -9.74 -13.97
N ILE A 643 14.82 -8.47 -13.83
CA ILE A 643 16.24 -8.12 -13.66
C ILE A 643 16.78 -8.81 -12.41
N ALA A 644 16.05 -8.75 -11.30
CA ALA A 644 16.50 -9.29 -10.01
C ALA A 644 16.47 -10.83 -9.95
N LYS A 645 15.50 -11.47 -10.61
CA LYS A 645 15.40 -12.93 -10.71
C LYS A 645 15.31 -13.35 -12.19
N PRO A 646 16.44 -13.38 -12.91
CA PRO A 646 16.44 -13.80 -14.31
C PRO A 646 16.00 -15.27 -14.41
N GLY A 647 15.07 -15.56 -15.31
CA GLY A 647 14.62 -16.92 -15.58
C GLY A 647 15.71 -17.79 -16.22
N SER A 648 15.45 -19.10 -16.34
CA SER A 648 16.39 -20.04 -16.98
C SER A 648 16.60 -19.79 -18.48
N ALA A 649 15.68 -19.07 -19.12
CA ALA A 649 15.80 -18.59 -20.50
C ALA A 649 16.00 -17.07 -20.47
N LYS A 650 17.03 -16.56 -21.17
CA LYS A 650 17.15 -15.12 -21.44
C LYS A 650 16.03 -14.71 -22.38
N GLU A 651 14.99 -14.08 -21.84
CA GLU A 651 13.84 -13.58 -22.59
C GLU A 651 14.26 -12.52 -23.62
N TRP A 652 15.18 -11.65 -23.21
CA TRP A 652 15.81 -10.66 -24.09
C TRP A 652 17.11 -11.26 -24.62
N ALA A 653 17.15 -11.63 -25.91
CA ALA A 653 18.36 -12.11 -26.58
C ALA A 653 19.35 -10.96 -26.82
N LEU A 654 19.93 -10.43 -25.72
CA LEU A 654 20.78 -9.24 -25.72
C LEU A 654 22.22 -9.56 -26.12
N SER A 655 22.86 -8.57 -26.76
CA SER A 655 24.30 -8.60 -27.01
C SER A 655 25.08 -8.69 -25.68
N PRO A 656 26.29 -9.29 -25.65
CA PRO A 656 27.07 -9.46 -24.42
C PRO A 656 27.35 -8.18 -23.63
N ASN A 657 27.35 -7.02 -24.30
CA ASN A 657 27.65 -5.72 -23.71
C ASN A 657 26.42 -4.96 -23.20
N VAL A 658 25.23 -5.57 -23.22
CA VAL A 658 23.98 -4.93 -22.77
C VAL A 658 23.36 -5.79 -21.69
N SER A 659 23.15 -5.19 -20.51
CA SER A 659 22.46 -5.85 -19.39
C SER A 659 20.94 -5.78 -19.53
N ASP A 660 20.23 -6.62 -18.77
CA ASP A 660 18.77 -6.54 -18.67
C ASP A 660 18.33 -5.17 -18.11
N ALA A 661 19.11 -4.58 -17.19
CA ALA A 661 18.88 -3.22 -16.69
C ALA A 661 19.00 -2.17 -17.80
N ASP A 662 20.00 -2.27 -18.68
CA ASP A 662 20.16 -1.39 -19.83
C ASP A 662 18.97 -1.48 -20.78
N TYR A 663 18.48 -2.69 -21.04
CA TYR A 663 17.31 -2.92 -21.87
C TYR A 663 16.06 -2.26 -21.28
N VAL A 664 15.78 -2.50 -20.00
CA VAL A 664 14.62 -1.95 -19.30
C VAL A 664 14.68 -0.43 -19.25
N LEU A 665 15.84 0.16 -18.92
CA LEU A 665 16.03 1.60 -18.90
C LEU A 665 15.89 2.22 -20.30
N SER A 666 16.44 1.58 -21.33
CA SER A 666 16.32 2.02 -22.74
C SER A 666 14.86 2.03 -23.18
N SER A 667 14.12 0.96 -22.88
CA SER A 667 12.68 0.85 -23.16
C SER A 667 11.89 1.90 -22.38
N PHE A 668 12.20 2.10 -21.10
CA PHE A 668 11.51 3.07 -20.25
C PHE A 668 11.61 4.49 -20.78
N ILE A 669 12.83 4.97 -21.02
CA ILE A 669 13.06 6.34 -21.47
C ILE A 669 12.55 6.55 -22.90
N SER A 670 12.69 5.56 -23.79
CA SER A 670 12.17 5.63 -25.17
C SER A 670 10.64 5.74 -25.16
N ASN A 671 9.95 4.88 -24.41
CA ASN A 671 8.50 4.93 -24.29
C ASN A 671 8.02 6.22 -23.63
N PHE A 672 8.71 6.68 -22.58
CA PHE A 672 8.40 7.96 -21.93
C PHE A 672 8.49 9.13 -22.92
N LEU A 673 9.60 9.25 -23.65
CA LEU A 673 9.80 10.32 -24.64
C LEU A 673 8.80 10.22 -25.79
N ASN A 674 8.51 9.01 -26.27
CA ASN A 674 7.50 8.77 -27.29
C ASN A 674 6.11 9.25 -26.82
N TYR A 675 5.70 8.91 -25.60
CA TYR A 675 4.43 9.38 -25.06
C TYR A 675 4.37 10.90 -24.88
N VAL A 676 5.48 11.55 -24.54
CA VAL A 676 5.55 13.02 -24.52
C VAL A 676 5.41 13.59 -25.93
N THR A 677 6.04 12.98 -26.94
CA THR A 677 5.89 13.35 -28.35
C THR A 677 4.42 13.22 -28.79
N GLU A 678 3.78 12.09 -28.52
CA GLU A 678 2.39 11.83 -28.92
C GLU A 678 1.39 12.77 -28.22
N ALA A 679 1.59 13.05 -26.94
CA ALA A 679 0.82 14.05 -26.23
C ALA A 679 1.02 15.46 -26.80
N THR A 680 2.24 15.82 -27.18
CA THR A 680 2.52 17.11 -27.83
C THR A 680 1.81 17.22 -29.18
N LYS A 681 1.83 16.15 -29.98
CA LYS A 681 1.08 16.04 -31.23
C LYS A 681 -0.42 16.23 -30.97
N ALA A 682 -1.00 15.46 -30.05
CA ALA A 682 -2.42 15.55 -29.71
C ALA A 682 -2.83 16.95 -29.26
N HIS A 683 -2.03 17.59 -28.40
CA HIS A 683 -2.29 18.94 -27.91
C HIS A 683 -2.27 19.98 -29.03
N ARG A 684 -1.28 19.93 -29.92
CA ARG A 684 -1.22 20.86 -31.07
C ARG A 684 -2.37 20.63 -32.06
N VAL A 685 -2.77 19.38 -32.29
CA VAL A 685 -3.95 19.07 -33.10
C VAL A 685 -5.20 19.67 -32.47
N ALA A 686 -5.41 19.50 -31.16
CA ALA A 686 -6.56 20.06 -30.45
C ALA A 686 -6.62 21.60 -30.55
N ILE A 687 -5.48 22.29 -30.44
CA ILE A 687 -5.39 23.75 -30.63
C ILE A 687 -5.76 24.14 -32.05
N THR A 688 -5.22 23.45 -33.06
CA THR A 688 -5.54 23.72 -34.46
C THR A 688 -7.03 23.48 -34.77
N THR A 689 -7.59 22.36 -34.29
CA THR A 689 -9.02 22.06 -34.42
C THR A 689 -9.87 23.17 -33.80
N ARG A 690 -9.55 23.61 -32.58
CA ARG A 690 -10.27 24.70 -31.89
C ARG A 690 -10.14 26.02 -32.64
N SER A 691 -8.94 26.35 -33.12
CA SER A 691 -8.69 27.57 -33.90
C SER A 691 -9.51 27.59 -35.19
N LEU A 692 -9.55 26.47 -35.92
CA LEU A 692 -10.34 26.34 -37.15
C LEU A 692 -11.85 26.40 -36.86
N ALA A 693 -12.32 25.76 -35.79
CA ALA A 693 -13.72 25.83 -35.37
C ALA A 693 -14.15 27.28 -35.06
N LEU A 694 -13.35 28.02 -34.29
CA LEU A 694 -13.61 29.46 -34.03
C LEU A 694 -13.59 30.31 -35.30
N GLN A 695 -12.73 30.00 -36.26
CA GLN A 695 -12.74 30.68 -37.57
C GLN A 695 -14.01 30.37 -38.36
N GLN A 696 -14.50 29.14 -38.30
CA GLN A 696 -15.75 28.74 -38.94
C GLN A 696 -16.96 29.40 -38.29
N GLU A 697 -17.02 29.48 -36.96
CA GLU A 697 -18.07 30.22 -36.23
C GLU A 697 -18.11 31.69 -36.62
N LYS A 698 -16.93 32.34 -36.72
CA LYS A 698 -16.84 33.73 -37.20
C LYS A 698 -17.33 33.89 -38.64
N ARG A 699 -16.99 32.95 -39.51
CA ARG A 699 -17.44 32.91 -40.92
C ARG A 699 -18.94 32.74 -41.04
N VAL A 700 -19.53 31.89 -40.22
CA VAL A 700 -20.99 31.73 -40.10
C VAL A 700 -21.62 33.04 -39.66
N ALA A 701 -21.07 33.71 -38.64
CA ALA A 701 -21.55 35.01 -38.17
C ALA A 701 -21.43 36.13 -39.22
N SER A 702 -20.46 36.04 -40.14
CA SER A 702 -20.27 36.97 -41.26
C SER A 702 -20.92 36.51 -42.58
N ASN A 703 -21.91 35.60 -42.54
CA ASN A 703 -22.63 35.06 -43.72
C ASN A 703 -21.72 34.52 -44.85
N THR A 704 -20.53 34.04 -44.50
CA THR A 704 -19.55 33.45 -45.44
C THR A 704 -19.05 32.09 -44.96
N PRO A 705 -19.96 31.15 -44.59
CA PRO A 705 -19.57 29.86 -44.03
C PRO A 705 -18.80 29.01 -45.05
N MET A 706 -17.75 28.33 -44.60
CA MET A 706 -17.13 27.27 -45.40
C MET A 706 -18.07 26.06 -45.46
N SER A 707 -18.11 25.33 -46.58
CA SER A 707 -18.90 24.10 -46.64
C SER A 707 -18.38 23.07 -45.62
N PRO A 708 -19.24 22.18 -45.09
CA PRO A 708 -18.80 21.13 -44.15
C PRO A 708 -17.68 20.25 -44.72
N THR A 709 -17.75 19.93 -46.02
CA THR A 709 -16.74 19.12 -46.72
C THR A 709 -15.40 19.84 -46.81
N ASP A 710 -15.41 21.13 -47.17
CA ASP A 710 -14.19 21.94 -47.26
C ASP A 710 -13.57 22.17 -45.88
N PHE A 711 -14.40 22.37 -44.84
CA PHE A 711 -13.93 22.49 -43.46
C PHE A 711 -13.20 21.23 -43.00
N GLN A 712 -13.78 20.05 -43.26
CA GLN A 712 -13.15 18.78 -42.94
C GLN A 712 -11.85 18.56 -43.73
N ALA A 713 -11.83 18.88 -45.02
CA ALA A 713 -10.61 18.79 -45.84
C ALA A 713 -9.50 19.71 -45.32
N ASN A 714 -9.84 20.94 -44.94
CA ASN A 714 -8.91 21.90 -44.35
C ASN A 714 -8.40 21.42 -42.98
N LEU A 715 -9.29 20.89 -42.14
CA LEU A 715 -8.93 20.32 -40.84
C LEU A 715 -7.93 19.17 -40.98
N VAL A 716 -8.16 18.24 -41.90
CA VAL A 716 -7.25 17.11 -42.17
C VAL A 716 -5.89 17.62 -42.68
N LYS A 717 -5.89 18.55 -43.63
CA LYS A 717 -4.67 19.14 -44.18
C LYS A 717 -3.82 19.81 -43.10
N GLU A 718 -4.45 20.63 -42.26
CA GLU A 718 -3.73 21.40 -41.24
C GLU A 718 -3.29 20.53 -40.06
N THR A 719 -4.09 19.53 -39.71
CA THR A 719 -3.71 18.46 -38.77
C THR A 719 -2.44 17.75 -39.25
N LYS A 720 -2.40 17.32 -40.51
CA LYS A 720 -1.23 16.65 -41.09
C LYS A 720 0.02 17.54 -41.05
N ARG A 721 -0.13 18.83 -41.39
CA ARG A 721 0.98 19.81 -41.34
C ARG A 721 1.53 19.96 -39.92
N VAL A 722 0.65 20.08 -38.92
CA VAL A 722 1.06 20.22 -37.52
C VAL A 722 1.80 18.97 -37.03
N LEU A 723 1.29 17.78 -37.35
CA LEU A 723 1.93 16.52 -36.96
C LEU A 723 3.35 16.40 -37.52
N THR A 724 3.59 16.81 -38.76
CA THR A 724 4.93 16.80 -39.37
C THR A 724 5.91 17.81 -38.79
N GLN A 725 5.42 18.85 -38.10
CA GLN A 725 6.24 19.89 -37.50
C GLN A 725 6.68 19.57 -36.06
N VAL A 726 6.11 18.54 -35.42
CA VAL A 726 6.48 18.14 -34.07
C VAL A 726 7.73 17.26 -34.13
N PRO A 727 8.87 17.70 -33.58
CA PRO A 727 10.07 16.86 -33.52
C PRO A 727 9.82 15.63 -32.65
N ASP A 728 10.44 14.52 -33.01
CA ASP A 728 10.38 13.29 -32.21
C ASP A 728 11.43 13.33 -31.11
N LEU A 729 10.98 13.32 -29.86
CA LEU A 729 11.85 13.34 -28.69
C LEU A 729 12.67 12.06 -28.52
N VAL A 730 12.27 10.92 -29.08
CA VAL A 730 13.05 9.68 -28.94
C VAL A 730 14.43 9.85 -29.60
N ASP A 731 14.51 10.61 -30.69
CA ASP A 731 15.77 10.92 -31.36
C ASP A 731 16.73 11.76 -30.50
N ASN A 732 16.23 12.49 -29.49
CA ASN A 732 17.09 13.23 -28.57
C ASN A 732 18.05 12.31 -27.81
N MET A 733 17.68 11.04 -27.59
CA MET A 733 18.61 10.08 -26.98
C MET A 733 19.89 9.90 -27.80
N LYS A 734 19.86 10.15 -29.12
CA LYS A 734 21.00 10.10 -30.03
C LYS A 734 21.93 11.31 -29.91
N SER A 735 21.41 12.45 -29.50
CA SER A 735 22.20 13.70 -29.43
C SER A 735 22.63 14.06 -28.02
N TYR A 736 21.82 13.73 -27.02
CA TYR A 736 22.06 14.03 -25.62
C TYR A 736 22.40 12.73 -24.89
N ARG A 737 23.64 12.63 -24.38
CA ARG A 737 24.21 11.41 -23.76
C ARG A 737 24.19 11.40 -22.24
N THR A 738 23.70 12.48 -21.63
CA THR A 738 23.56 12.60 -20.18
C THR A 738 22.13 12.98 -19.83
N PHE A 739 21.68 12.59 -18.65
CA PHE A 739 20.34 12.89 -18.19
C PHE A 739 20.12 14.40 -18.05
N THR A 740 21.09 15.14 -17.51
CA THR A 740 21.03 16.61 -17.43
C THR A 740 20.87 17.26 -18.80
N ALA A 741 21.63 16.81 -19.81
CA ALA A 741 21.54 17.36 -21.16
C ALA A 741 20.19 17.06 -21.82
N LEU A 742 19.68 15.83 -21.64
CA LEU A 742 18.36 15.44 -22.12
C LEU A 742 17.25 16.24 -21.45
N GLN A 743 17.33 16.47 -20.13
CA GLN A 743 16.36 17.27 -19.39
C GLN A 743 16.32 18.72 -19.89
N ASN A 744 17.47 19.33 -20.12
CA ASN A 744 17.55 20.68 -20.68
C ASN A 744 16.94 20.74 -22.09
N SER A 745 17.28 19.76 -22.94
CA SER A 745 16.69 19.63 -24.28
C SER A 745 15.17 19.47 -24.23
N LEU A 746 14.65 18.66 -23.31
CA LEU A 746 13.21 18.50 -23.11
C LEU A 746 12.55 19.83 -22.69
N ASN A 747 13.15 20.58 -21.77
CA ASN A 747 12.62 21.87 -21.36
C ASN A 747 12.54 22.86 -22.55
N ASP A 748 13.57 22.89 -23.40
CA ASP A 748 13.56 23.72 -24.61
C ASP A 748 12.56 23.23 -25.66
N TYR A 749 12.41 21.91 -25.80
CA TYR A 749 11.39 21.31 -26.64
C TYR A 749 9.98 21.74 -26.20
N LEU A 750 9.68 21.63 -24.90
CA LEU A 750 8.38 22.00 -24.35
C LEU A 750 8.09 23.49 -24.58
N ARG A 751 9.06 24.38 -24.34
CA ARG A 751 8.93 25.82 -24.62
C ARG A 751 8.54 26.13 -26.06
N ARG A 752 9.04 25.36 -27.03
CA ARG A 752 8.83 25.62 -28.47
C ARG A 752 7.59 24.94 -29.02
N ASN A 753 7.31 23.73 -28.56
CA ASN A 753 6.36 22.82 -29.23
C ASN A 753 5.11 22.53 -28.40
N PHE A 754 5.19 22.67 -27.09
CA PHE A 754 4.06 22.52 -26.21
C PHE A 754 3.60 23.93 -25.83
N PRO A 755 2.58 24.52 -26.46
CA PRO A 755 2.03 25.77 -25.97
C PRO A 755 1.28 25.53 -24.65
N PRO A 756 1.36 26.42 -23.65
CA PRO A 756 0.55 26.28 -22.44
C PRO A 756 -0.92 26.18 -22.83
N SER A 757 -1.61 25.18 -22.30
CA SER A 757 -3.05 25.04 -22.53
C SER A 757 -3.74 26.29 -21.98
N ALA A 758 -4.58 26.93 -22.79
CA ALA A 758 -5.51 27.94 -22.31
C ALA A 758 -6.62 27.24 -21.50
N ALA A 759 -6.29 26.68 -20.34
CA ALA A 759 -7.27 26.12 -19.43
C ALA A 759 -8.00 27.27 -18.71
N ALA A 760 -9.27 27.46 -19.07
CA ALA A 760 -10.35 28.12 -18.35
C ALA A 760 -9.98 29.36 -17.51
N VAL A 761 -9.78 30.50 -18.19
CA VAL A 761 -10.28 31.75 -17.64
C VAL A 761 -11.80 31.64 -17.70
N ALA A 762 -12.43 31.29 -16.58
CA ALA A 762 -13.87 31.47 -16.43
C ALA A 762 -14.20 32.92 -16.79
N PRO A 763 -15.28 33.20 -17.56
CA PRO A 763 -15.70 34.58 -17.75
C PRO A 763 -16.01 35.12 -16.35
N ALA A 764 -15.26 36.15 -15.94
CA ALA A 764 -15.56 36.86 -14.72
C ALA A 764 -17.00 37.38 -14.87
N SER A 765 -17.93 36.74 -14.14
CA SER A 765 -19.23 37.33 -13.90
C SER A 765 -19.00 38.69 -13.28
N SER A 766 -19.44 39.72 -13.98
CA SER A 766 -19.43 41.10 -13.54
C SER A 766 -20.20 41.26 -12.24
N SER A 767 -19.51 41.31 -11.11
CA SER A 767 -19.85 42.12 -9.92
C SER A 767 -18.88 41.78 -8.79
N GLY A 768 -18.16 42.79 -8.29
CA GLY A 768 -17.33 42.66 -7.08
C GLY A 768 -15.95 43.30 -7.24
N THR A 769 -15.83 44.51 -6.73
CA THR A 769 -14.63 45.36 -6.62
C THR A 769 -13.34 44.61 -6.23
N ALA A 770 -12.33 44.71 -7.11
CA ALA A 770 -10.98 44.23 -6.86
C ALA A 770 -10.24 45.13 -5.85
N ARG A 771 -9.66 44.54 -4.79
CA ARG A 771 -8.55 45.13 -4.03
C ARG A 771 -7.25 44.47 -4.46
N SER A 772 -6.34 45.26 -5.02
CA SER A 772 -4.99 44.88 -5.35
C SER A 772 -4.14 44.76 -4.08
N TYR A 773 -3.37 43.68 -3.96
CA TYR A 773 -2.19 43.66 -3.11
C TYR A 773 -0.97 43.43 -4.01
N GLY A 774 -0.33 44.55 -4.36
CA GLY A 774 1.00 44.56 -4.95
C GLY A 774 2.06 44.28 -3.88
N SER A 775 3.04 43.47 -4.26
CA SER A 775 4.30 43.34 -3.55
C SER A 775 5.01 44.69 -3.51
N SER A 776 5.35 45.19 -2.32
CA SER A 776 6.41 46.19 -2.18
C SER A 776 7.31 45.80 -1.02
N SER A 777 8.59 45.66 -1.35
CA SER A 777 9.72 45.68 -0.45
C SER A 777 9.91 47.11 0.07
N SER A 778 10.02 47.27 1.38
CA SER A 778 10.69 48.44 1.94
C SER A 778 11.27 48.12 3.31
N SER A 779 12.60 48.19 3.36
CA SER A 779 13.36 48.61 4.51
C SER A 779 12.93 50.02 4.92
N VAL A 780 12.93 50.35 6.22
CA VAL A 780 13.53 51.57 6.79
C VAL A 780 13.31 51.65 8.31
N LYS A 781 14.27 52.35 8.90
CA LYS A 781 14.68 52.59 10.28
C LYS A 781 13.63 53.19 11.24
N LYS A 782 13.88 52.89 12.52
CA LYS A 782 13.63 53.65 13.76
C LYS A 782 13.29 55.14 13.60
N LYS A 783 12.24 55.58 14.31
CA LYS A 783 12.30 56.75 15.23
C LYS A 783 11.15 56.72 16.25
N GLU A 784 11.46 57.33 17.39
CA GLU A 784 10.79 57.32 18.70
C GLU A 784 9.51 58.18 18.74
N SER A 785 8.56 57.85 19.63
CA SER A 785 8.17 58.70 20.79
C SER A 785 6.93 58.15 21.54
N HIS A 786 6.85 58.58 22.81
CA HIS A 786 6.05 58.24 24.00
C HIS A 786 4.52 58.02 23.81
N GLY A 787 3.72 57.42 24.70
CA GLY A 787 3.71 56.89 26.08
C GLY A 787 2.24 56.41 26.31
N ALA A 788 1.79 55.59 27.27
CA ALA A 788 2.17 55.38 28.66
C ALA A 788 1.61 54.02 29.21
N ALA A 789 2.36 53.51 30.20
CA ALA A 789 2.07 52.58 31.30
C ALA A 789 0.78 51.72 31.39
N CYS A 790 0.94 50.41 31.68
CA CYS A 790 0.82 49.88 33.06
C CYS A 790 1.41 48.45 33.22
N LYS A 791 1.80 48.13 34.45
CA LYS A 791 2.78 47.13 34.94
C LYS A 791 2.29 45.68 35.05
N VAL A 792 3.20 44.69 34.94
CA VAL A 792 3.33 43.52 35.85
C VAL A 792 4.80 43.05 35.93
N ASP A 793 5.29 42.84 37.15
CA ASP A 793 6.66 42.53 37.58
C ASP A 793 7.19 41.12 37.22
N LYS A 794 8.50 41.01 36.94
CA LYS A 794 9.29 39.76 36.93
C LYS A 794 10.39 39.82 38.00
N LYS A 795 10.45 38.82 38.89
CA LYS A 795 11.57 38.56 39.81
C LYS A 795 12.50 37.45 39.28
N THR A 796 13.78 37.65 39.56
CA THR A 796 15.01 36.92 39.18
C THR A 796 15.19 35.54 39.86
N PRO A 797 16.06 34.65 39.32
CA PRO A 797 16.38 33.36 39.92
C PRO A 797 17.59 33.41 40.89
N ARG A 798 17.53 32.64 41.98
CA ARG A 798 18.60 32.49 42.98
C ARG A 798 19.45 31.24 42.74
N ARG A 799 20.77 31.41 42.92
CA ARG A 799 21.83 30.39 42.99
C ARG A 799 21.65 29.44 44.18
N PHE A 800 21.91 28.14 43.99
CA PHE A 800 22.14 27.17 45.06
C PHE A 800 23.64 27.00 45.33
N ARG A 801 24.01 26.96 46.62
CA ARG A 801 25.37 26.87 47.14
C ARG A 801 25.48 25.61 48.01
N ALA A 802 26.46 24.75 47.72
CA ALA A 802 26.75 23.54 48.49
C ALA A 802 27.48 23.86 49.82
N LYS A 803 27.31 23.01 50.84
CA LYS A 803 28.09 23.00 52.08
C LYS A 803 28.37 21.55 52.57
N PRO A 804 29.41 21.34 53.41
CA PRO A 804 30.28 20.16 53.37
C PRO A 804 30.05 19.15 54.52
N LYS A 805 30.56 17.92 54.35
CA LYS A 805 30.67 16.89 55.40
C LYS A 805 31.91 17.13 56.29
N LYS A 806 31.77 16.97 57.61
CA LYS A 806 32.84 16.79 58.60
C LYS A 806 32.76 15.38 59.22
N PRO A 807 33.88 14.79 59.65
CA PRO A 807 33.94 13.44 60.23
C PRO A 807 33.80 13.47 61.76
N LYS A 808 33.44 12.33 62.37
CA LYS A 808 33.65 12.06 63.79
C LYS A 808 34.12 10.61 63.98
N LYS A 809 35.30 10.53 64.62
CA LYS A 809 35.93 9.47 65.43
C LYS A 809 35.96 8.05 64.91
#